data_AF-A0A671QEC1-F1
#
_entry.id   AF-A0A671QEC1-F1
#
_cell.length_a   1.000
_cell.length_b   1.000
_cell.length_c   1.000
_cell.angle_alpha   90.00
_cell.angle_beta   90.00
_cell.angle_gamma   90.00
#
_symmetry.space_group_name_H-M   'P 1'
#
loop_
_entity.id
_entity.type
_entity.pdbx_description
1 polymer ?
#
loop_
_entity_poly.entity_id
_entity_poly.type
_entity_poly.pdbx_seq_one_letter_code
_entity_poly.pdbx_strand_id
1 'polypeptide(L)'
;MAAAYLDPNLTHALNQGVKPRFSAGMERTAGTLERVLRVFHYFESNSEPCTWASNIRHGDSTDVRGIIQKIVDIHKVRCVLCFGLRLSHLRTGEVHWLHPDMGVSHARERYEHSHPQDDWRYELRIRYLPKGFLNQFTEDQPTLSYFYHQVKSDYMMEIADQIDQDIALNLGCLEIRRFFRDMRGNALDKKSNYELLDHCILSLQAKSLRKLIQQTFKQFANLNDEQCILKFFEILSPIYRFDKECFKCALGSSWVISVELAIGPEEGISYLTDKGSNPTHLANFTQVQSIQFEERDRKGTLQLDVAGAPEPLTVKTTTLNTAENMADLIDGYCRLVNRTSSSFIVRVQKEGERALPSIPKLVLVCLDLKYCFPFSETDDYAEIIDEEDTYTMPSKYYGLDEARDYEIQRDRIELGRCIGEGQFGDVHQGIYICPENPALSVAIKTCKNCTSDSVREKFLQEACECQITDTQQPVTALHYLCRSHGCLRSFLQIRKYSLDLASLILFSYQLSTALAYLESKRFVHRDIAARNVLVSSVDCVKLGDFGLSRYMEDSSYYKASKGKLPIKWMAPESINFRRFTSASDVWMFGVCMWEILMYGVKPFQGVKNNDVIGRIENGERLAMPPNCPPTLYSLMTKCWAYDPSKRPRFTELKGQLSTILAEEKAQQEERSRMEMRRQVPVSWDSGGSDEAPPKPSRPGYPSPRSSEGFYPSPQHMGQHNHYQWLEGIFCLQCVTYIKMQIELQTDSFLSSSEHAAPPKKPPRPGAPSHPAGVSGLNPTDSYNEGVKIQPQEINPPPTANLDRSNDKVYENVTGLVKAVIEMSSKIQPAPPEEYVPMVKEVGLALRTLLATVDETIPLLPAHTHREIEMAQKLLNSDLAELINKMKLAQQYIMTSLQQDYKKQMLTAAHALAVDAKNLLDVIDQARLKMLGQARPH
;
A
#
# COMPACT_ATOMS: atom_id res chain seq x y z
N MET A 1 60.99 -14.69 30.54
CA MET A 1 61.83 -14.94 29.35
C MET A 1 61.21 -14.09 28.24
N ALA A 2 61.70 -12.85 28.06
CA ALA A 2 62.55 -12.45 26.92
C ALA A 2 61.77 -12.56 25.58
N ALA A 3 61.21 -11.51 24.95
CA ALA A 3 61.58 -10.10 24.72
C ALA A 3 62.65 -9.87 23.63
N ALA A 4 62.50 -8.74 22.90
CA ALA A 4 63.29 -8.23 21.76
C ALA A 4 62.99 -8.84 20.36
N TYR A 5 63.20 -8.19 19.21
CA TYR A 5 63.16 -6.78 18.71
C TYR A 5 63.82 -6.79 17.29
N LEU A 6 63.31 -5.99 16.32
CA LEU A 6 63.99 -5.47 15.09
C LEU A 6 64.57 -6.41 13.99
N ASP A 7 63.99 -6.30 12.77
CA ASP A 7 64.55 -5.75 11.48
C ASP A 7 66.09 -5.62 11.28
N PRO A 8 66.67 -5.56 10.04
CA PRO A 8 66.04 -5.34 8.72
C PRO A 8 66.62 -6.10 7.47
N ASN A 9 66.05 -5.78 6.30
CA ASN A 9 66.48 -6.02 4.90
C ASN A 9 67.95 -6.41 4.58
N LEU A 10 68.17 -7.31 3.60
CA LEU A 10 68.89 -7.02 2.33
C LEU A 10 68.87 -8.17 1.26
N THR A 11 68.23 -7.90 0.11
CA THR A 11 68.67 -8.11 -1.31
C THR A 11 69.29 -9.42 -1.89
N HIS A 12 68.96 -9.61 -3.20
CA HIS A 12 69.60 -10.44 -4.26
C HIS A 12 69.31 -11.96 -4.30
N ALA A 13 69.18 -12.63 -5.48
CA ALA A 13 68.90 -12.24 -6.87
C ALA A 13 68.65 -13.50 -7.76
N LEU A 14 68.31 -13.31 -9.05
CA LEU A 14 68.24 -14.30 -10.16
C LEU A 14 66.95 -15.18 -10.19
N ASN A 15 66.29 -15.45 -11.33
CA ASN A 15 66.59 -15.13 -12.74
C ASN A 15 65.30 -15.07 -13.63
N GLN A 16 65.31 -14.18 -14.64
CA GLN A 16 64.77 -14.24 -16.03
C GLN A 16 63.64 -15.24 -16.38
N GLY A 17 62.62 -14.98 -17.20
CA GLY A 17 62.18 -13.85 -18.06
C GLY A 17 60.91 -14.33 -18.84
N VAL A 18 59.95 -13.51 -19.29
CA VAL A 18 59.92 -12.71 -20.54
C VAL A 18 58.66 -11.83 -20.52
N LYS A 19 58.70 -10.61 -21.10
CA LYS A 19 57.54 -9.71 -21.29
C LYS A 19 56.98 -9.81 -22.73
N PRO A 20 55.73 -9.38 -22.93
CA PRO A 20 55.53 -8.18 -23.75
C PRO A 20 54.81 -7.04 -23.00
N ARG A 21 54.95 -5.82 -23.54
CA ARG A 21 54.46 -4.56 -22.94
C ARG A 21 53.00 -4.31 -23.30
N PHE A 22 52.23 -3.68 -22.39
CA PHE A 22 51.52 -2.42 -22.72
C PHE A 22 51.29 -1.55 -21.46
N SER A 23 51.53 -0.25 -21.67
CA SER A 23 51.14 0.97 -20.92
C SER A 23 50.56 0.91 -19.49
N ALA A 24 51.24 1.68 -18.63
CA ALA A 24 50.86 2.23 -17.32
C ALA A 24 49.37 2.41 -16.98
N GLY A 25 48.99 2.00 -15.78
CA GLY A 25 47.79 2.43 -15.06
C GLY A 25 48.18 3.01 -13.70
N MET A 26 47.53 4.10 -13.30
CA MET A 26 47.80 4.86 -12.06
C MET A 26 47.56 4.00 -10.81
N GLU A 27 48.29 4.26 -9.72
CA GLU A 27 48.04 3.68 -8.41
C GLU A 27 46.62 4.04 -7.92
N ARG A 28 45.86 3.04 -7.43
CA ARG A 28 44.56 3.27 -6.80
C ARG A 28 44.79 3.79 -5.38
N THR A 29 44.40 5.03 -5.12
CA THR A 29 44.28 5.59 -3.78
C THR A 29 43.16 4.90 -2.98
N ALA A 30 43.30 4.92 -1.65
CA ALA A 30 42.41 4.21 -0.75
C ALA A 30 41.04 4.91 -0.58
N GLY A 31 40.00 4.09 -0.38
CA GLY A 31 38.80 4.47 0.38
C GLY A 31 37.90 5.54 -0.22
N THR A 32 37.17 5.23 -1.30
CA THR A 32 35.87 5.88 -1.53
C THR A 32 34.95 5.56 -0.34
N LEU A 33 34.64 6.53 0.52
CA LEU A 33 33.51 6.40 1.43
C LEU A 33 32.25 6.11 0.61
N GLU A 34 31.35 5.27 1.12
CA GLU A 34 30.02 5.13 0.53
C GLU A 34 29.32 6.49 0.55
N ARG A 35 29.11 7.06 -0.64
CA ARG A 35 28.45 8.36 -0.86
C ARG A 35 26.95 8.24 -0.73
N VAL A 36 26.51 7.56 0.32
CA VAL A 36 25.09 7.32 0.66
C VAL A 36 24.76 8.14 1.89
N LEU A 37 23.66 8.87 1.81
CA LEU A 37 23.07 9.65 2.90
C LEU A 37 21.71 9.04 3.26
N ARG A 38 21.51 8.62 4.51
CA ARG A 38 20.21 8.15 4.98
C ARG A 38 19.39 9.31 5.53
N VAL A 39 18.30 9.66 4.84
CA VAL A 39 17.42 10.77 5.21
C VAL A 39 16.10 10.22 5.73
N PHE A 40 15.82 10.41 7.02
CA PHE A 40 14.54 10.08 7.63
C PHE A 40 13.44 11.03 7.15
N HIS A 41 12.20 10.54 7.03
CA HIS A 41 11.08 11.32 6.52
C HIS A 41 9.72 10.78 7.00
N TYR A 42 8.65 11.52 6.74
CA TYR A 42 7.29 11.23 7.20
C TYR A 42 6.34 10.74 6.09
N PHE A 43 6.86 10.25 4.96
CA PHE A 43 6.04 9.58 3.95
C PHE A 43 5.62 8.18 4.43
N GLU A 44 4.31 7.92 4.50
CA GLU A 44 3.75 6.68 5.08
C GLU A 44 4.16 5.42 4.29
N SER A 45 5.08 4.63 4.86
CA SER A 45 5.49 3.31 4.36
C SER A 45 4.80 2.16 5.12
N ASN A 46 5.05 0.92 4.69
CA ASN A 46 4.55 -0.29 5.36
C ASN A 46 5.44 -0.74 6.54
N SER A 47 6.66 -0.21 6.65
CA SER A 47 7.59 -0.41 7.77
C SER A 47 7.20 0.43 8.99
N GLU A 48 7.89 0.24 10.13
CA GLU A 48 7.60 1.01 11.35
C GLU A 48 7.90 2.52 11.17
N PRO A 49 7.11 3.45 11.76
CA PRO A 49 7.30 4.89 11.54
C PRO A 49 8.68 5.45 11.92
N CYS A 50 9.37 4.81 12.86
CA CYS A 50 10.76 5.16 13.23
C CYS A 50 11.79 4.81 12.13
N THR A 51 11.44 3.90 11.21
CA THR A 51 12.32 3.40 10.12
C THR A 51 12.06 4.08 8.78
N TRP A 52 11.10 5.00 8.68
CA TRP A 52 10.79 5.69 7.42
C TRP A 52 11.96 6.60 7.02
N ALA A 53 12.73 6.15 6.03
CA ALA A 53 13.89 6.83 5.49
C ALA A 53 14.07 6.52 4.00
N SER A 54 14.93 7.29 3.35
CA SER A 54 15.45 7.01 2.01
C SER A 54 16.97 7.03 2.08
N ASN A 55 17.62 6.02 1.51
CA ASN A 55 19.07 6.00 1.29
C ASN A 55 19.35 6.70 -0.04
N ILE A 56 20.25 7.69 -0.05
CA ILE A 56 20.44 8.57 -1.21
C ILE A 56 21.91 8.61 -1.59
N ARG A 57 22.23 8.00 -2.74
CA ARG A 57 23.54 8.15 -3.38
C ARG A 57 23.66 9.56 -3.92
N HIS A 58 24.78 10.25 -3.67
CA HIS A 58 25.00 11.62 -4.11
C HIS A 58 26.40 11.85 -4.73
N GLY A 59 26.49 12.82 -5.65
CA GLY A 59 27.74 13.32 -6.22
C GLY A 59 28.47 14.28 -5.27
N ASP A 60 29.62 14.80 -5.72
CA ASP A 60 30.40 15.75 -4.91
C ASP A 60 29.82 17.16 -4.95
N SER A 61 29.10 17.52 -6.02
CA SER A 61 28.45 18.83 -6.16
C SER A 61 26.96 18.86 -5.76
N THR A 62 26.37 17.73 -5.35
CA THR A 62 24.96 17.66 -4.93
C THR A 62 24.71 18.54 -3.70
N ASP A 63 23.69 19.41 -3.79
CA ASP A 63 23.23 20.27 -2.70
C ASP A 63 22.02 19.69 -1.96
N VAL A 64 21.71 20.27 -0.80
CA VAL A 64 20.55 19.90 0.03
C VAL A 64 19.24 20.05 -0.75
N ARG A 65 19.13 21.05 -1.63
CA ARG A 65 18.00 21.25 -2.53
C ARG A 65 17.78 20.03 -3.45
N GLY A 66 18.83 19.51 -4.07
CA GLY A 66 18.80 18.30 -4.90
C GLY A 66 18.35 17.07 -4.13
N ILE A 67 18.84 16.89 -2.89
CA ILE A 67 18.38 15.82 -1.98
C ILE A 67 16.88 15.93 -1.70
N ILE A 68 16.40 17.12 -1.28
CA ILE A 68 14.99 17.37 -1.00
C ILE A 68 14.14 17.08 -2.24
N GLN A 69 14.51 17.64 -3.39
CA GLN A 69 13.78 17.52 -4.65
C GLN A 69 13.57 16.05 -5.05
N LYS A 70 14.62 15.22 -4.94
CA LYS A 70 14.56 13.79 -5.27
C LYS A 70 13.58 13.02 -4.40
N ILE A 71 13.55 13.27 -3.09
CA ILE A 71 12.61 12.59 -2.18
C ILE A 71 11.17 13.01 -2.49
N VAL A 72 10.91 14.31 -2.66
CA VAL A 72 9.53 14.82 -2.82
C VAL A 72 8.95 14.52 -4.21
N ASP A 73 9.77 14.43 -5.25
CA ASP A 73 9.36 14.07 -6.62
C ASP A 73 8.80 12.64 -6.71
N ILE A 74 9.45 11.66 -6.05
CA ILE A 74 8.95 10.28 -5.98
C ILE A 74 7.53 10.23 -5.40
N HIS A 75 7.28 11.06 -4.39
CA HIS A 75 6.00 11.15 -3.70
C HIS A 75 4.99 12.10 -4.37
N LYS A 76 5.36 12.71 -5.51
CA LYS A 76 4.52 13.61 -6.33
C LYS A 76 3.97 14.82 -5.57
N VAL A 77 4.75 15.32 -4.62
CA VAL A 77 4.46 16.52 -3.82
C VAL A 77 4.34 17.75 -4.72
N ARG A 78 3.36 18.61 -4.45
CA ARG A 78 3.20 19.92 -5.10
C ARG A 78 3.82 21.04 -4.27
N CYS A 79 3.70 20.97 -2.94
CA CYS A 79 4.13 21.97 -1.98
C CYS A 79 5.65 21.92 -1.67
N VAL A 80 6.51 21.69 -2.68
CA VAL A 80 7.96 21.45 -2.53
C VAL A 80 8.68 22.52 -1.70
N LEU A 81 8.35 23.80 -1.89
CA LEU A 81 8.98 24.92 -1.16
C LEU A 81 8.72 24.92 0.35
N CYS A 82 7.86 24.04 0.88
CA CYS A 82 7.57 23.95 2.31
C CYS A 82 8.60 23.09 3.07
N PHE A 83 9.41 22.30 2.35
CA PHE A 83 10.34 21.32 2.91
C PHE A 83 11.75 21.90 3.16
N GLY A 84 12.35 21.51 4.28
CA GLY A 84 13.74 21.75 4.64
C GLY A 84 14.39 20.48 5.22
N LEU A 85 15.72 20.46 5.31
CA LEU A 85 16.47 19.32 5.84
C LEU A 85 17.05 19.67 7.22
N ARG A 86 16.66 18.91 8.24
CA ARG A 86 17.16 19.03 9.62
C ARG A 86 18.28 18.02 9.85
N LEU A 87 19.34 18.45 10.51
CA LEU A 87 20.39 17.60 11.05
C LEU A 87 20.35 17.70 12.58
N SER A 88 20.20 16.56 13.26
CA SER A 88 20.10 16.49 14.72
C SER A 88 21.19 15.59 15.30
N HIS A 89 21.87 16.02 16.36
CA HIS A 89 22.82 15.18 17.10
C HIS A 89 22.09 14.44 18.24
N LEU A 90 22.05 13.11 18.16
CA LEU A 90 21.20 12.25 18.98
C LEU A 90 21.53 12.27 20.48
N ARG A 91 22.79 12.60 20.85
CA ARG A 91 23.22 12.63 22.26
C ARG A 91 23.10 14.00 22.94
N THR A 92 23.24 15.11 22.21
CA THR A 92 23.17 16.47 22.79
C THR A 92 21.81 17.13 22.57
N GLY A 93 21.01 16.63 21.61
CA GLY A 93 19.80 17.31 21.16
C GLY A 93 20.08 18.58 20.36
N GLU A 94 21.33 18.81 19.93
CA GLU A 94 21.66 19.95 19.06
C GLU A 94 21.06 19.74 17.68
N VAL A 95 20.54 20.84 17.10
CA VAL A 95 19.85 20.86 15.81
C VAL A 95 20.47 21.93 14.92
N HIS A 96 20.71 21.57 13.66
CA HIS A 96 21.10 22.45 12.57
C HIS A 96 20.11 22.28 11.41
N TRP A 97 19.55 23.37 10.91
CA TRP A 97 18.81 23.35 9.65
C TRP A 97 19.76 23.62 8.49
N LEU A 98 19.82 22.68 7.55
CA LEU A 98 20.75 22.72 6.43
C LEU A 98 20.13 23.54 5.30
N HIS A 99 20.72 24.70 5.02
CA HIS A 99 20.27 25.60 3.97
C HIS A 99 20.25 24.89 2.60
N PRO A 100 19.22 25.08 1.75
CA PRO A 100 19.09 24.34 0.49
C PRO A 100 20.30 24.44 -0.45
N ASP A 101 21.01 25.57 -0.46
CA ASP A 101 22.16 25.81 -1.35
C ASP A 101 23.50 25.36 -0.71
N MET A 102 23.45 24.53 0.33
CA MET A 102 24.61 23.91 0.97
C MET A 102 24.93 22.58 0.28
N GLY A 103 26.19 22.37 -0.12
CA GLY A 103 26.67 21.08 -0.64
C GLY A 103 26.64 19.99 0.42
N VAL A 104 26.13 18.80 0.08
CA VAL A 104 25.94 17.68 1.02
C VAL A 104 27.28 17.20 1.59
N SER A 105 28.29 17.01 0.74
CA SER A 105 29.64 16.60 1.16
C SER A 105 30.24 17.61 2.16
N HIS A 106 30.03 18.91 1.94
CA HIS A 106 30.49 19.94 2.88
C HIS A 106 29.72 19.93 4.21
N ALA A 107 28.41 19.65 4.20
CA ALA A 107 27.66 19.48 5.44
C ALA A 107 28.20 18.29 6.26
N ARG A 108 28.52 17.17 5.61
CA ARG A 108 29.15 16.01 6.26
C ARG A 108 30.52 16.37 6.83
N GLU A 109 31.38 17.03 6.05
CA GLU A 109 32.68 17.53 6.53
C GLU A 109 32.57 18.49 7.73
N ARG A 110 31.58 19.39 7.74
CA ARG A 110 31.40 20.38 8.81
C ARG A 110 30.95 19.75 10.14
N TYR A 111 30.08 18.74 10.11
CA TYR A 111 29.42 18.21 11.31
C TYR A 111 29.91 16.80 11.71
N GLU A 112 30.14 15.89 10.76
CA GLU A 112 30.57 14.51 11.01
C GLU A 112 32.08 14.38 11.33
N HIS A 113 32.92 15.38 10.99
CA HIS A 113 34.38 15.26 11.20
C HIS A 113 34.80 15.20 12.69
N SER A 114 33.91 15.60 13.61
CA SER A 114 34.17 15.62 15.05
C SER A 114 33.47 14.53 15.85
N HIS A 115 32.50 13.82 15.27
CA HIS A 115 31.63 12.86 15.95
C HIS A 115 31.22 11.72 15.00
N PRO A 116 31.11 10.46 15.47
CA PRO A 116 30.64 9.32 14.65
C PRO A 116 29.35 9.61 13.87
N GLN A 117 29.23 9.04 12.66
CA GLN A 117 28.05 9.22 11.80
C GLN A 117 26.76 8.73 12.46
N ASP A 118 26.82 7.65 13.25
CA ASP A 118 25.67 7.10 13.97
C ASP A 118 25.09 8.04 15.05
N ASP A 119 25.84 9.07 15.45
CA ASP A 119 25.36 10.09 16.39
C ASP A 119 24.56 11.20 15.72
N TRP A 120 24.52 11.24 14.38
CA TRP A 120 23.86 12.26 13.57
C TRP A 120 22.64 11.69 12.84
N ARG A 121 21.56 12.48 12.79
CA ARG A 121 20.32 12.13 12.08
C ARG A 121 19.93 13.22 11.10
N TYR A 122 19.95 12.88 9.81
CA TYR A 122 19.37 13.69 8.74
C TYR A 122 17.88 13.40 8.61
N GLU A 123 17.05 14.44 8.60
CA GLU A 123 15.60 14.33 8.68
C GLU A 123 14.92 15.40 7.81
N LEU A 124 14.23 14.97 6.76
CA LEU A 124 13.41 15.83 5.92
C LEU A 124 12.18 16.27 6.72
N ARG A 125 11.86 17.57 6.71
CA ARG A 125 10.71 18.11 7.46
C ARG A 125 10.03 19.25 6.71
N ILE A 126 8.73 19.39 6.88
CA ILE A 126 8.00 20.61 6.52
C ILE A 126 8.32 21.66 7.59
N ARG A 127 8.84 22.81 7.16
CA ARG A 127 9.24 23.93 8.04
C ARG A 127 8.53 25.23 7.67
N TYR A 128 8.42 25.52 6.37
CA TYR A 128 7.89 26.79 5.88
C TYR A 128 6.42 26.60 5.48
N LEU A 129 5.51 27.05 6.33
CA LEU A 129 4.07 26.87 6.09
C LEU A 129 3.51 28.02 5.23
N PRO A 130 2.70 27.77 4.20
CA PRO A 130 2.02 28.85 3.51
C PRO A 130 0.83 29.37 4.34
N LYS A 131 0.38 30.61 4.10
CA LYS A 131 -0.78 31.17 4.81
C LYS A 131 -2.03 30.34 4.54
N GLY A 132 -2.75 29.96 5.60
CA GLY A 132 -3.86 29.00 5.50
C GLY A 132 -3.45 27.60 5.01
N PHE A 133 -2.27 27.12 5.41
CA PHE A 133 -1.63 25.89 4.89
C PHE A 133 -2.53 24.65 4.79
N LEU A 134 -3.44 24.41 5.74
CA LEU A 134 -4.34 23.25 5.70
C LEU A 134 -5.15 23.17 4.41
N ASN A 135 -5.64 24.31 3.90
CA ASN A 135 -6.42 24.36 2.66
C ASN A 135 -5.56 24.08 1.41
N GLN A 136 -4.27 24.42 1.46
CA GLN A 136 -3.33 24.12 0.37
C GLN A 136 -2.87 22.65 0.42
N PHE A 137 -2.69 22.11 1.62
CA PHE A 137 -2.31 20.72 1.83
C PHE A 137 -3.46 19.75 1.51
N THR A 138 -4.73 20.12 1.69
CA THR A 138 -5.86 19.30 1.19
C THR A 138 -5.85 19.15 -0.35
N GLU A 139 -5.31 20.12 -1.09
CA GLU A 139 -5.08 20.02 -2.54
C GLU A 139 -3.80 19.23 -2.90
N ASP A 140 -2.97 18.87 -1.91
CA ASP A 140 -1.71 18.15 -2.05
C ASP A 140 -1.59 17.04 -0.97
N GLN A 141 -2.42 16.00 -1.12
CA GLN A 141 -2.59 14.91 -0.17
C GLN A 141 -1.27 14.27 0.36
N PRO A 142 -0.20 14.07 -0.44
CA PRO A 142 1.09 13.63 0.08
C PRO A 142 1.64 14.55 1.18
N THR A 143 1.56 15.87 0.98
CA THR A 143 2.01 16.89 1.95
C THR A 143 1.11 16.94 3.17
N LEU A 144 -0.22 16.79 3.02
CA LEU A 144 -1.14 16.71 4.18
C LEU A 144 -0.82 15.51 5.08
N SER A 145 -0.62 14.34 4.48
CA SER A 145 -0.26 13.11 5.20
C SER A 145 1.13 13.23 5.85
N TYR A 146 2.10 13.81 5.14
CA TYR A 146 3.44 14.09 5.68
C TYR A 146 3.38 14.98 6.92
N PHE A 147 2.67 16.13 6.81
CA PHE A 147 2.55 17.09 7.89
C PHE A 147 1.82 16.51 9.10
N TYR A 148 0.77 15.70 8.86
CA TYR A 148 0.11 14.94 9.91
C TYR A 148 1.07 14.02 10.67
N HIS A 149 1.86 13.21 9.94
CA HIS A 149 2.80 12.29 10.56
C HIS A 149 3.92 13.00 11.33
N GLN A 150 4.43 14.11 10.79
CA GLN A 150 5.40 14.97 11.45
C GLN A 150 4.84 15.55 12.76
N VAL A 151 3.73 16.29 12.70
CA VAL A 151 3.15 16.94 13.89
C VAL A 151 2.68 15.91 14.92
N LYS A 152 2.18 14.74 14.49
CA LYS A 152 1.87 13.62 15.41
C LYS A 152 3.14 13.10 16.09
N SER A 153 4.26 12.99 15.38
CA SER A 153 5.54 12.58 15.94
C SER A 153 6.03 13.56 17.00
N ASP A 154 5.95 14.85 16.74
CA ASP A 154 6.39 15.90 17.67
C ASP A 154 5.50 15.94 18.92
N TYR A 155 4.17 15.91 18.73
CA TYR A 155 3.18 15.77 19.80
C TYR A 155 3.50 14.59 20.73
N MET A 156 3.80 13.41 20.14
CA MET A 156 4.13 12.19 20.89
C MET A 156 5.46 12.24 21.64
N MET A 157 6.37 13.15 21.28
CA MET A 157 7.69 13.26 21.90
C MET A 157 7.80 14.41 22.91
N GLU A 158 7.07 15.51 22.71
CA GLU A 158 7.25 16.75 23.49
C GLU A 158 6.20 16.95 24.57
N ILE A 159 4.92 16.75 24.24
CA ILE A 159 3.81 17.19 25.10
C ILE A 159 2.77 16.12 25.40
N ALA A 160 2.77 14.98 24.69
CA ALA A 160 1.79 13.92 24.92
C ALA A 160 1.69 13.61 26.41
N ASP A 161 2.83 13.42 27.09
CA ASP A 161 2.95 13.13 28.52
C ASP A 161 2.26 14.10 29.51
N GLN A 162 1.79 15.27 29.04
CA GLN A 162 1.32 16.37 29.88
C GLN A 162 -0.15 16.78 29.61
N ILE A 163 -0.84 16.15 28.64
CA ILE A 163 -2.19 16.57 28.22
C ILE A 163 -3.33 15.82 28.92
N ASP A 164 -4.51 16.45 28.93
CA ASP A 164 -5.76 15.87 29.46
C ASP A 164 -6.13 14.54 28.79
N GLN A 165 -6.59 13.59 29.60
CA GLN A 165 -6.96 12.24 29.18
C GLN A 165 -8.00 12.24 28.04
N ASP A 166 -9.01 13.12 28.09
CA ASP A 166 -10.04 13.22 27.05
C ASP A 166 -9.49 13.69 25.70
N ILE A 167 -8.49 14.58 25.71
CA ILE A 167 -7.81 15.01 24.48
C ILE A 167 -6.97 13.85 23.92
N ALA A 168 -6.21 13.16 24.77
CA ALA A 168 -5.42 12.00 24.37
C ALA A 168 -6.30 10.88 23.76
N LEU A 169 -7.47 10.61 24.35
CA LEU A 169 -8.46 9.67 23.85
C LEU A 169 -9.04 10.09 22.49
N ASN A 170 -9.36 11.38 22.31
CA ASN A 170 -9.87 11.88 21.04
C ASN A 170 -8.82 11.74 19.92
N LEU A 171 -7.59 12.19 20.16
CA LEU A 171 -6.48 12.08 19.20
C LEU A 171 -6.15 10.60 18.88
N GLY A 172 -6.16 9.73 19.89
CA GLY A 172 -5.97 8.29 19.73
C GLY A 172 -7.08 7.61 18.91
N CYS A 173 -8.35 7.94 19.18
CA CYS A 173 -9.47 7.41 18.40
C CYS A 173 -9.48 7.89 16.93
N LEU A 174 -9.00 9.12 16.67
CA LEU A 174 -8.81 9.62 15.30
C LEU A 174 -7.74 8.82 14.54
N GLU A 175 -6.59 8.54 15.15
CA GLU A 175 -5.56 7.67 14.52
C GLU A 175 -6.06 6.24 14.31
N ILE A 176 -6.80 5.65 15.28
CA ILE A 176 -7.44 4.34 15.08
C ILE A 176 -8.39 4.37 13.87
N ARG A 177 -9.20 5.43 13.72
CA ARG A 177 -10.13 5.56 12.59
C ARG A 177 -9.39 5.71 11.26
N ARG A 178 -8.35 6.55 11.23
CA ARG A 178 -7.50 6.83 10.07
C ARG A 178 -6.77 5.57 9.60
N PHE A 179 -6.02 4.95 10.50
CA PHE A 179 -5.18 3.78 10.23
C PHE A 179 -6.00 2.55 9.80
N PHE A 180 -7.17 2.34 10.43
CA PHE A 180 -8.12 1.29 10.04
C PHE A 180 -9.26 1.83 9.18
N ARG A 181 -8.95 2.59 8.12
CA ARG A 181 -9.94 3.22 7.21
C ARG A 181 -11.03 2.26 6.67
N ASP A 182 -10.67 1.01 6.38
CA ASP A 182 -11.56 -0.03 5.85
C ASP A 182 -12.49 -0.64 6.93
N MET A 183 -12.17 -0.42 8.22
CA MET A 183 -12.95 -0.91 9.36
C MET A 183 -14.26 -0.13 9.52
N ARG A 184 -15.34 -0.82 9.90
CA ARG A 184 -16.65 -0.20 10.15
C ARG A 184 -16.71 0.55 11.47
N GLY A 185 -17.55 1.59 11.51
CA GLY A 185 -17.79 2.42 12.69
C GLY A 185 -18.22 1.68 13.97
N ASN A 186 -18.88 0.52 13.85
CA ASN A 186 -19.29 -0.34 14.96
C ASN A 186 -18.37 -1.56 15.17
N ALA A 187 -17.26 -1.69 14.43
CA ALA A 187 -16.41 -2.87 14.50
C ALA A 187 -15.81 -3.08 15.90
N LEU A 188 -15.51 -1.99 16.63
CA LEU A 188 -14.96 -2.04 17.99
C LEU A 188 -16.00 -2.40 19.07
N ASP A 189 -17.30 -2.44 18.77
CA ASP A 189 -18.29 -2.97 19.71
C ASP A 189 -18.06 -4.47 19.98
N LYS A 190 -17.60 -5.22 18.96
CA LYS A 190 -17.29 -6.65 19.04
C LYS A 190 -16.06 -6.91 19.91
N LYS A 191 -16.21 -7.78 20.92
CA LYS A 191 -15.14 -8.13 21.87
C LYS A 191 -13.86 -8.64 21.18
N SER A 192 -13.97 -9.57 20.24
CA SER A 192 -12.83 -10.11 19.48
C SER A 192 -12.07 -9.05 18.68
N ASN A 193 -12.76 -8.02 18.19
CA ASN A 193 -12.15 -6.95 17.40
C ASN A 193 -11.40 -5.96 18.30
N TYR A 194 -11.92 -5.71 19.51
CA TYR A 194 -11.16 -4.98 20.52
C TYR A 194 -9.96 -5.82 21.01
N GLU A 195 -10.09 -7.13 21.20
CA GLU A 195 -8.97 -8.01 21.59
C GLU A 195 -7.84 -8.09 20.54
N LEU A 196 -8.14 -7.80 19.27
CA LEU A 196 -7.13 -7.61 18.22
C LEU A 196 -6.36 -6.28 18.33
N LEU A 197 -6.89 -5.28 19.06
CA LEU A 197 -6.15 -4.12 19.55
C LEU A 197 -5.46 -4.43 20.90
N ASP A 198 -6.11 -5.21 21.77
CA ASP A 198 -5.70 -5.50 23.15
C ASP A 198 -4.43 -6.38 23.23
N HIS A 199 -4.11 -7.15 22.19
CA HIS A 199 -2.79 -7.80 22.08
C HIS A 199 -1.61 -6.83 22.00
N CYS A 200 -1.85 -5.56 21.66
CA CYS A 200 -0.88 -4.48 21.79
C CYS A 200 -0.94 -3.80 23.19
N ILE A 201 -2.03 -3.96 23.93
CA ILE A 201 -2.34 -3.16 25.14
C ILE A 201 -2.17 -4.07 26.37
N LEU A 202 -0.95 -4.14 26.90
CA LEU A 202 -0.66 -4.97 28.08
C LEU A 202 -1.45 -4.51 29.31
N SER A 203 -2.44 -5.33 29.67
CA SER A 203 -3.01 -5.56 31.01
C SER A 203 -2.87 -4.42 32.03
N LEU A 204 -3.97 -3.69 32.28
CA LEU A 204 -4.68 -3.64 33.57
C LEU A 204 -6.02 -2.92 33.39
N GLN A 205 -7.07 -3.35 34.12
CA GLN A 205 -8.46 -2.88 34.03
C GLN A 205 -9.08 -2.72 32.61
N ALA A 206 -8.85 -3.67 31.71
CA ALA A 206 -9.35 -3.71 30.31
C ALA A 206 -10.89 -3.59 30.08
N LYS A 207 -11.71 -3.36 31.11
CA LYS A 207 -13.17 -3.13 30.98
C LYS A 207 -13.56 -1.64 30.99
N SER A 208 -12.86 -0.78 31.73
CA SER A 208 -13.16 0.66 31.83
C SER A 208 -12.62 1.40 30.61
N LEU A 209 -11.30 1.28 30.36
CA LEU A 209 -10.62 1.86 29.21
C LEU A 209 -11.27 1.43 27.88
N ARG A 210 -11.64 0.16 27.75
CA ARG A 210 -12.38 -0.36 26.59
C ARG A 210 -13.69 0.40 26.34
N LYS A 211 -14.51 0.60 27.37
CA LYS A 211 -15.79 1.33 27.23
C LYS A 211 -15.54 2.76 26.79
N LEU A 212 -14.51 3.39 27.33
CA LEU A 212 -14.14 4.77 27.02
C LEU A 212 -13.70 4.90 25.56
N ILE A 213 -12.78 4.05 25.08
CA ILE A 213 -12.38 3.98 23.66
C ILE A 213 -13.60 3.68 22.76
N GLN A 214 -14.46 2.73 23.13
CA GLN A 214 -15.68 2.40 22.37
C GLN A 214 -16.67 3.56 22.30
N GLN A 215 -16.78 4.38 23.35
CA GLN A 215 -17.67 5.54 23.41
C GLN A 215 -17.10 6.72 22.60
N THR A 216 -15.80 6.99 22.74
CA THR A 216 -15.12 8.08 22.02
C THR A 216 -15.01 7.78 20.52
N PHE A 217 -14.65 6.55 20.14
CA PHE A 217 -14.55 6.15 18.72
C PHE A 217 -15.85 6.34 17.94
N LYS A 218 -17.02 6.21 18.57
CA LYS A 218 -18.33 6.42 17.91
C LYS A 218 -18.54 7.85 17.40
N GLN A 219 -17.83 8.83 17.95
CA GLN A 219 -17.86 10.21 17.47
C GLN A 219 -17.13 10.37 16.12
N PHE A 220 -16.10 9.55 15.88
CA PHE A 220 -15.23 9.61 14.69
C PHE A 220 -15.48 8.48 13.69
N ALA A 221 -16.31 7.51 14.04
CA ALA A 221 -16.63 6.28 13.31
C ALA A 221 -16.94 6.43 11.81
N ASN A 222 -17.48 7.59 11.40
CA ASN A 222 -17.90 7.87 10.02
C ASN A 222 -16.92 8.77 9.24
N LEU A 223 -15.83 9.23 9.86
CA LEU A 223 -14.85 10.09 9.20
C LEU A 223 -14.01 9.31 8.18
N ASN A 224 -13.59 9.99 7.12
CA ASN A 224 -12.57 9.52 6.18
C ASN A 224 -11.14 9.93 6.65
N ASP A 225 -10.12 9.50 5.90
CA ASP A 225 -8.69 9.73 6.17
C ASP A 225 -8.36 11.23 6.36
N GLU A 226 -8.74 12.06 5.39
CA GLU A 226 -8.56 13.52 5.41
C GLU A 226 -9.30 14.19 6.57
N GLN A 227 -10.57 13.83 6.79
CA GLN A 227 -11.38 14.36 7.89
C GLN A 227 -10.80 14.00 9.26
N CYS A 228 -10.20 12.82 9.41
CA CYS A 228 -9.48 12.45 10.63
C CYS A 228 -8.25 13.33 10.85
N ILE A 229 -7.48 13.61 9.79
CA ILE A 229 -6.31 14.49 9.85
C ILE A 229 -6.70 15.93 10.21
N LEU A 230 -7.71 16.50 9.52
CA LEU A 230 -8.19 17.86 9.81
C LEU A 230 -8.76 17.97 11.23
N LYS A 231 -9.51 16.97 11.70
CA LYS A 231 -10.04 16.94 13.07
C LYS A 231 -8.95 16.77 14.13
N PHE A 232 -7.85 16.08 13.80
CA PHE A 232 -6.68 15.98 14.68
C PHE A 232 -6.01 17.35 14.86
N PHE A 233 -5.77 18.10 13.78
CA PHE A 233 -5.23 19.46 13.86
C PHE A 233 -6.17 20.43 14.60
N GLU A 234 -7.48 20.33 14.40
CA GLU A 234 -8.49 21.12 15.11
C GLU A 234 -8.38 20.93 16.64
N ILE A 235 -8.25 19.68 17.10
CA ILE A 235 -8.17 19.34 18.53
C ILE A 235 -6.79 19.65 19.13
N LEU A 236 -5.71 19.51 18.36
CA LEU A 236 -4.34 19.70 18.84
C LEU A 236 -3.90 21.18 18.87
N SER A 237 -4.36 22.01 17.92
CA SER A 237 -3.90 23.40 17.76
C SER A 237 -4.07 24.34 18.97
N PRO A 238 -5.07 24.19 19.87
CA PRO A 238 -5.19 25.06 21.05
C PRO A 238 -4.15 24.76 22.14
N ILE A 239 -3.60 23.54 22.16
CA ILE A 239 -2.65 23.07 23.19
C ILE A 239 -1.21 22.95 22.68
N TYR A 240 -1.03 22.84 21.36
CA TYR A 240 0.28 22.71 20.73
C TYR A 240 0.34 23.60 19.46
N ARG A 241 1.22 24.61 19.48
CA ARG A 241 1.36 25.58 18.39
C ARG A 241 2.39 25.09 17.37
N PHE A 242 2.05 24.01 16.67
CA PHE A 242 2.84 23.39 15.58
C PHE A 242 2.94 24.25 14.30
N ASP A 243 2.31 25.42 14.28
CA ASP A 243 2.26 26.36 13.16
C ASP A 243 3.33 27.45 13.23
N LYS A 244 4.15 27.51 14.29
CA LYS A 244 5.19 28.54 14.45
C LYS A 244 6.39 28.05 15.27
N GLU A 245 7.56 28.64 15.02
CA GLU A 245 8.75 28.45 15.85
C GLU A 245 8.95 29.67 16.77
N CYS A 246 9.34 29.43 18.03
CA CYS A 246 9.60 30.47 19.03
C CYS A 246 11.08 30.47 19.45
N PHE A 247 11.70 31.65 19.48
CA PHE A 247 13.12 31.82 19.80
C PHE A 247 13.32 32.84 20.92
N LYS A 248 14.04 32.43 21.97
CA LYS A 248 14.48 33.36 23.03
C LYS A 248 15.72 34.09 22.57
N CYS A 249 15.59 35.39 22.35
CA CYS A 249 16.62 36.25 21.78
C CYS A 249 16.54 37.65 22.39
N ALA A 250 17.29 38.60 21.84
CA ALA A 250 17.15 40.01 22.17
C ALA A 250 17.18 40.90 20.94
N LEU A 251 16.33 41.92 20.90
CA LEU A 251 16.22 42.86 19.78
C LEU A 251 17.03 44.13 20.05
N GLY A 252 17.65 44.66 18.99
CA GLY A 252 18.27 45.98 18.97
C GLY A 252 19.79 46.00 18.81
N SER A 253 20.27 47.05 18.15
CA SER A 253 21.69 47.32 17.86
C SER A 253 22.42 47.84 19.10
N SER A 254 22.00 49.01 19.60
CA SER A 254 22.61 49.71 20.75
C SER A 254 21.87 49.47 22.07
N TRP A 255 20.54 49.61 22.07
CA TRP A 255 19.67 49.26 23.20
C TRP A 255 19.09 47.88 22.96
N VAL A 256 19.34 46.94 23.88
CA VAL A 256 19.04 45.51 23.68
C VAL A 256 17.92 45.08 24.62
N ILE A 257 16.81 44.60 24.06
CA ILE A 257 15.62 44.15 24.81
C ILE A 257 15.46 42.65 24.62
N SER A 258 15.51 41.87 25.71
CA SER A 258 15.25 40.43 25.67
C SER A 258 13.77 40.15 25.40
N VAL A 259 13.49 39.27 24.43
CA VAL A 259 12.13 38.91 23.99
C VAL A 259 12.06 37.42 23.62
N GLU A 260 10.84 36.90 23.45
CA GLU A 260 10.59 35.66 22.73
C GLU A 260 10.00 36.00 21.36
N LEU A 261 10.78 35.79 20.30
CA LEU A 261 10.37 36.02 18.92
C LEU A 261 9.54 34.82 18.43
N ALA A 262 8.39 35.09 17.82
CA ALA A 262 7.52 34.09 17.21
C ALA A 262 7.50 34.29 15.69
N ILE A 263 7.87 33.25 14.94
CA ILE A 263 7.92 33.26 13.48
C ILE A 263 6.94 32.21 12.94
N GLY A 264 5.98 32.63 12.11
CA GLY A 264 4.98 31.73 11.52
C GLY A 264 4.13 32.38 10.43
N PRO A 265 3.26 31.61 9.74
CA PRO A 265 2.54 32.05 8.54
C PRO A 265 1.46 33.10 8.81
N GLU A 266 0.84 33.06 10.00
CA GLU A 266 -0.24 33.97 10.38
C GLU A 266 0.28 35.25 11.06
N GLU A 267 1.37 35.13 11.85
CA GLU A 267 1.95 36.21 12.67
C GLU A 267 3.06 37.00 11.95
N GLY A 268 3.63 36.45 10.86
CA GLY A 268 4.85 36.96 10.24
C GLY A 268 6.06 36.82 11.16
N ILE A 269 6.85 37.89 11.28
CA ILE A 269 7.88 38.06 12.31
C ILE A 269 7.28 38.92 13.41
N SER A 270 7.08 38.34 14.60
CA SER A 270 6.47 39.00 15.77
C SER A 270 7.25 38.70 17.05
N TYR A 271 7.00 39.43 18.13
CA TYR A 271 7.52 39.10 19.47
C TYR A 271 6.42 39.06 20.54
N LEU A 272 6.65 38.28 21.59
CA LEU A 272 5.78 38.16 22.76
C LEU A 272 6.29 39.04 23.90
N THR A 273 5.39 39.75 24.59
CA THR A 273 5.71 40.48 25.83
C THR A 273 5.52 39.61 27.06
N ASP A 274 4.41 38.85 27.10
CA ASP A 274 3.99 38.04 28.25
C ASP A 274 3.38 36.71 27.80
N LYS A 275 3.31 35.74 28.73
CA LYS A 275 2.63 34.45 28.48
C LYS A 275 1.11 34.65 28.34
N GLY A 276 0.64 34.80 27.11
CA GLY A 276 -0.78 34.93 26.76
C GLY A 276 -1.19 36.27 26.15
N SER A 277 -0.26 37.22 25.96
CA SER A 277 -0.52 38.42 25.17
C SER A 277 -0.52 38.10 23.67
N ASN A 278 -1.31 38.82 22.87
CA ASN A 278 -1.21 38.75 21.41
C ASN A 278 0.21 39.14 20.96
N PRO A 279 0.81 38.46 19.97
CA PRO A 279 2.13 38.83 19.45
C PRO A 279 2.13 40.26 18.91
N THR A 280 3.20 41.00 19.20
CA THR A 280 3.44 42.33 18.62
C THR A 280 4.19 42.15 17.30
N HIS A 281 3.55 42.55 16.20
CA HIS A 281 4.08 42.37 14.86
C HIS A 281 5.24 43.33 14.55
N LEU A 282 6.30 42.80 13.93
CA LEU A 282 7.48 43.56 13.50
C LEU A 282 7.55 43.71 11.99
N ALA A 283 7.41 42.61 11.23
CA ALA A 283 7.52 42.60 9.78
C ALA A 283 6.84 41.38 9.13
N ASN A 284 6.39 41.55 7.89
CA ASN A 284 5.98 40.45 7.02
C ASN A 284 7.16 39.94 6.19
N PHE A 285 7.15 38.65 5.83
CA PHE A 285 8.21 38.04 5.00
C PHE A 285 8.34 38.67 3.60
N THR A 286 7.27 39.30 3.09
CA THR A 286 7.26 40.08 1.85
C THR A 286 7.98 41.43 1.95
N GLN A 287 8.28 41.91 3.16
CA GLN A 287 9.00 43.16 3.39
C GLN A 287 10.50 42.94 3.59
N VAL A 288 10.96 41.72 3.84
CA VAL A 288 12.38 41.41 4.04
C VAL A 288 13.11 41.51 2.69
N GLN A 289 14.14 42.35 2.62
CA GLN A 289 14.93 42.60 1.42
C GLN A 289 16.25 41.82 1.42
N SER A 290 16.91 41.71 2.57
CA SER A 290 18.11 40.89 2.74
C SER A 290 18.26 40.38 4.18
N ILE A 291 18.98 39.27 4.31
CA ILE A 291 19.26 38.58 5.57
C ILE A 291 20.78 38.47 5.71
N GLN A 292 21.33 38.83 6.86
CA GLN A 292 22.75 38.67 7.17
C GLN A 292 22.90 38.10 8.58
N PHE A 293 23.84 37.18 8.78
CA PHE A 293 24.18 36.70 10.11
C PHE A 293 25.70 36.57 10.28
N GLU A 294 26.16 36.80 11.51
CA GLU A 294 27.57 36.72 11.88
C GLU A 294 27.74 36.32 13.35
N GLU A 295 28.93 35.81 13.70
CA GLU A 295 29.33 35.61 15.09
C GLU A 295 30.07 36.83 15.63
N ARG A 296 29.61 37.36 16.76
CA ARG A 296 30.34 38.37 17.56
C ARG A 296 30.31 37.95 19.02
N ASP A 297 31.46 37.99 19.69
CA ASP A 297 31.59 37.67 21.12
C ASP A 297 30.95 36.32 21.54
N ARG A 298 31.10 35.29 20.69
CA ARG A 298 30.49 33.95 20.83
C ARG A 298 28.95 33.93 20.82
N LYS A 299 28.33 34.98 20.29
CA LYS A 299 26.87 35.10 20.11
C LYS A 299 26.56 35.28 18.63
N GLY A 300 25.45 34.71 18.17
CA GLY A 300 24.95 34.97 16.82
C GLY A 300 24.26 36.32 16.77
N THR A 301 24.58 37.14 15.77
CA THR A 301 23.83 38.35 15.43
C THR A 301 23.21 38.15 14.05
N LEU A 302 21.90 38.31 13.95
CA LEU A 302 21.10 38.28 12.73
C LEU A 302 20.63 39.71 12.44
N GLN A 303 20.76 40.16 11.19
CA GLN A 303 20.28 41.46 10.72
C GLN A 303 19.35 41.23 9.53
N LEU A 304 18.17 41.87 9.59
CA LEU A 304 17.15 41.79 8.57
C LEU A 304 16.93 43.20 8.01
N ASP A 305 17.19 43.37 6.72
CA ASP A 305 16.84 44.60 6.02
C ASP A 305 15.34 44.54 5.65
N VAL A 306 14.57 45.55 6.06
CA VAL A 306 13.10 45.53 5.98
C VAL A 306 12.60 46.78 5.25
N ALA A 307 11.87 46.56 4.17
CA ALA A 307 11.31 47.59 3.31
C ALA A 307 10.49 48.61 4.12
N GLY A 308 10.98 49.85 4.16
CA GLY A 308 10.36 50.97 4.88
C GLY A 308 10.89 51.20 6.31
N ALA A 309 11.77 50.35 6.83
CA ALA A 309 12.51 50.62 8.07
C ALA A 309 13.78 51.46 7.78
N PRO A 310 14.12 52.46 8.61
CA PRO A 310 15.33 53.27 8.43
C PRO A 310 16.61 52.59 8.97
N GLU A 311 16.47 51.57 9.82
CA GLU A 311 17.56 50.75 10.36
C GLU A 311 17.20 49.26 10.24
N PRO A 312 18.16 48.35 10.01
CA PRO A 312 17.90 46.92 9.92
C PRO A 312 17.50 46.33 11.28
N LEU A 313 16.49 45.45 11.27
CA LEU A 313 16.05 44.74 12.46
C LEU A 313 17.15 43.79 12.94
N THR A 314 17.80 44.17 14.03
CA THR A 314 18.93 43.43 14.62
C THR A 314 18.42 42.49 15.72
N VAL A 315 18.72 41.19 15.59
CA VAL A 315 18.39 40.14 16.57
C VAL A 315 19.69 39.51 17.08
N LYS A 316 19.87 39.49 18.39
CA LYS A 316 21.02 38.87 19.08
C LYS A 316 20.56 37.58 19.74
N THR A 317 21.29 36.51 19.50
CA THR A 317 20.99 35.14 19.97
C THR A 317 22.06 34.66 20.95
N THR A 318 21.84 33.52 21.59
CA THR A 318 22.80 32.92 22.53
C THR A 318 23.97 32.23 21.83
N THR A 319 23.79 31.71 20.61
CA THR A 319 24.79 30.98 19.83
C THR A 319 24.69 31.31 18.34
N LEU A 320 25.77 31.12 17.58
CA LEU A 320 25.72 31.25 16.11
C LEU A 320 24.69 30.29 15.48
N ASN A 321 24.62 29.05 15.97
CA ASN A 321 23.68 28.03 15.49
C ASN A 321 22.21 28.50 15.60
N THR A 322 21.82 29.18 16.67
CA THR A 322 20.48 29.77 16.78
C THR A 322 20.24 30.84 15.70
N ALA A 323 21.23 31.69 15.39
CA ALA A 323 21.11 32.68 14.32
C ALA A 323 21.07 32.03 12.91
N GLU A 324 21.86 30.99 12.65
CA GLU A 324 21.80 30.19 11.41
C GLU A 324 20.40 29.56 11.23
N ASN A 325 19.88 28.91 12.27
CA ASN A 325 18.55 28.28 12.26
C ASN A 325 17.40 29.29 12.08
N MET A 326 17.53 30.51 12.58
CA MET A 326 16.57 31.61 12.36
C MET A 326 16.69 32.21 10.96
N ALA A 327 17.91 32.34 10.42
CA ALA A 327 18.15 32.83 9.06
C ALA A 327 17.52 31.90 8.02
N ASP A 328 17.71 30.58 8.14
CA ASP A 328 17.09 29.59 7.27
C ASP A 328 15.55 29.64 7.33
N LEU A 329 14.96 29.80 8.53
CA LEU A 329 13.51 29.90 8.70
C LEU A 329 12.94 31.10 7.93
N ILE A 330 13.52 32.29 8.14
CA ILE A 330 13.06 33.53 7.51
C ILE A 330 13.32 33.49 6.00
N ASP A 331 14.50 33.01 5.56
CA ASP A 331 14.84 32.83 4.14
C ASP A 331 13.85 31.90 3.43
N GLY A 332 13.49 30.77 4.04
CA GLY A 332 12.51 29.84 3.48
C GLY A 332 11.11 30.42 3.40
N TYR A 333 10.66 31.18 4.41
CA TYR A 333 9.40 31.93 4.30
C TYR A 333 9.48 33.01 3.20
N CYS A 334 10.58 33.75 3.07
CA CYS A 334 10.78 34.74 2.00
C CYS A 334 10.77 34.10 0.61
N ARG A 335 11.41 32.93 0.43
CA ARG A 335 11.34 32.12 -0.80
C ARG A 335 9.92 31.65 -1.10
N LEU A 336 9.20 31.17 -0.08
CA LEU A 336 7.83 30.67 -0.21
C LEU A 336 6.84 31.76 -0.62
N VAL A 337 6.83 32.92 0.05
CA VAL A 337 5.87 34.00 -0.25
C VAL A 337 6.16 34.69 -1.59
N ASN A 338 7.44 34.83 -1.96
CA ASN A 338 7.85 35.44 -3.23
C ASN A 338 7.91 34.43 -4.39
N ARG A 339 7.65 33.13 -4.14
CA ARG A 339 7.70 32.02 -5.12
C ARG A 339 9.03 31.96 -5.88
N THR A 340 10.14 32.15 -5.17
CA THR A 340 11.50 32.15 -5.75
C THR A 340 12.36 31.03 -5.15
N SER A 341 13.30 30.52 -5.94
CA SER A 341 14.32 29.58 -5.47
C SER A 341 15.51 30.29 -4.83
N SER A 342 15.79 31.54 -5.19
CA SER A 342 16.95 32.32 -4.73
C SER A 342 16.88 32.64 -3.24
N SER A 343 17.99 32.47 -2.53
CA SER A 343 18.12 32.90 -1.14
C SER A 343 18.21 34.43 -1.01
N PHE A 344 17.70 34.94 0.12
CA PHE A 344 17.80 36.33 0.56
C PHE A 344 19.02 36.54 1.50
N ILE A 345 19.77 35.47 1.81
CA ILE A 345 20.96 35.52 2.68
C ILE A 345 22.15 36.07 1.88
N VAL A 346 22.67 37.22 2.31
CA VAL A 346 23.82 37.89 1.68
C VAL A 346 25.12 37.44 2.35
N ARG A 347 26.00 36.80 1.57
CA ARG A 347 27.32 36.35 2.05
C ARG A 347 28.32 37.52 2.02
N VAL A 348 28.72 38.03 3.18
CA VAL A 348 29.73 39.09 3.31
C VAL A 348 31.12 38.53 2.98
N GLN A 349 31.74 39.03 1.91
CA GLN A 349 33.17 38.81 1.66
C GLN A 349 33.99 39.73 2.59
N LYS A 350 34.71 39.17 3.56
CA LYS A 350 35.77 39.91 4.26
C LYS A 350 37.02 39.96 3.39
N GLU A 351 37.53 41.17 3.13
CA GLU A 351 38.82 41.34 2.45
C GLU A 351 39.94 40.65 3.26
N GLY A 352 40.70 39.77 2.61
CA GLY A 352 41.91 39.16 3.16
C GLY A 352 41.84 37.64 3.38
N GLU A 353 40.65 37.05 3.54
CA GLU A 353 40.51 35.59 3.55
C GLU A 353 40.42 35.07 2.11
N ARG A 354 41.28 34.09 1.76
CA ARG A 354 41.10 33.32 0.54
C ARG A 354 39.72 32.67 0.61
N ALA A 355 38.88 32.94 -0.38
CA ALA A 355 37.53 32.39 -0.43
C ALA A 355 37.54 30.90 -0.08
N LEU A 356 36.73 30.52 0.92
CA LEU A 356 36.38 29.12 1.11
C LEU A 356 35.82 28.59 -0.23
N PRO A 357 36.10 27.34 -0.65
CA PRO A 357 35.80 26.87 -2.01
C PRO A 357 34.31 26.63 -2.29
N SER A 358 33.42 27.28 -1.53
CA SER A 358 32.12 26.78 -1.10
C SER A 358 30.93 27.22 -1.97
N ILE A 359 31.18 27.50 -3.25
CA ILE A 359 30.19 27.50 -4.35
C ILE A 359 30.94 27.12 -5.64
N PRO A 360 30.52 26.08 -6.40
CA PRO A 360 31.03 25.84 -7.75
C PRO A 360 30.80 27.07 -8.64
N LYS A 361 31.86 27.62 -9.24
CA LYS A 361 31.72 28.77 -10.16
C LYS A 361 31.04 28.30 -11.44
N LEU A 362 29.83 28.81 -11.72
CA LEU A 362 29.20 28.65 -13.03
C LEU A 362 30.12 29.23 -14.12
N VAL A 363 30.67 28.37 -14.97
CA VAL A 363 31.34 28.78 -16.20
C VAL A 363 30.31 28.76 -17.32
N LEU A 364 29.78 29.95 -17.66
CA LEU A 364 28.84 30.11 -18.75
C LEU A 364 29.57 29.99 -20.10
N VAL A 365 29.43 28.85 -20.77
CA VAL A 365 29.83 28.69 -22.18
C VAL A 365 28.58 28.40 -23.01
N CYS A 366 28.10 29.40 -23.75
CA CYS A 366 27.15 29.17 -24.83
C CYS A 366 27.84 28.42 -25.97
N LEU A 367 27.28 27.29 -26.39
CA LEU A 367 27.55 26.68 -27.71
C LEU A 367 26.26 26.01 -28.23
N ASP A 368 26.05 26.12 -29.54
CA ASP A 368 24.76 25.90 -30.21
C ASP A 368 24.27 24.44 -30.33
N LEU A 369 22.98 24.30 -30.60
CA LEU A 369 22.32 23.02 -30.89
C LEU A 369 22.91 22.31 -32.13
N LYS A 370 23.33 21.04 -31.95
CA LYS A 370 22.74 19.84 -32.62
C LYS A 370 23.50 18.55 -32.30
N TYR A 371 22.81 17.43 -32.54
CA TYR A 371 23.19 16.00 -32.38
C TYR A 371 22.99 15.38 -30.99
N CYS A 372 22.05 14.42 -30.94
CA CYS A 372 21.81 13.54 -29.80
C CYS A 372 22.75 12.33 -29.83
N PHE A 373 23.41 12.07 -28.71
CA PHE A 373 23.86 10.74 -28.28
C PHE A 373 23.51 10.56 -26.80
N PRO A 374 23.18 9.35 -26.33
CA PRO A 374 22.83 9.13 -24.93
C PRO A 374 24.10 9.03 -24.06
N PHE A 375 24.29 10.01 -23.17
CA PHE A 375 25.30 9.99 -22.12
C PHE A 375 24.78 10.79 -20.92
N SER A 376 25.10 10.35 -19.70
CA SER A 376 24.70 11.05 -18.47
C SER A 376 25.69 10.78 -17.34
N GLU A 377 26.94 11.24 -17.52
CA GLU A 377 27.86 11.48 -16.42
C GLU A 377 27.84 12.99 -16.12
N THR A 378 27.12 13.39 -15.06
CA THR A 378 27.17 14.75 -14.48
C THR A 378 27.35 14.68 -12.97
N ASP A 379 28.12 15.60 -12.40
CA ASP A 379 28.65 15.56 -11.02
C ASP A 379 27.64 16.03 -9.94
N ASP A 380 26.43 16.40 -10.38
CA ASP A 380 25.28 16.82 -9.56
C ASP A 380 24.32 15.66 -9.24
N TYR A 381 24.65 14.45 -9.70
CA TYR A 381 23.82 13.25 -9.62
C TYR A 381 23.36 12.90 -8.20
N ALA A 382 22.07 12.60 -8.06
CA ALA A 382 21.52 11.96 -6.86
C ALA A 382 20.46 10.90 -7.21
N GLU A 383 20.54 9.75 -6.53
CA GLU A 383 19.73 8.55 -6.76
C GLU A 383 19.28 7.96 -5.42
N ILE A 384 18.00 7.58 -5.32
CA ILE A 384 17.47 6.91 -4.13
C ILE A 384 17.65 5.40 -4.31
N ILE A 385 18.29 4.79 -3.32
CA ILE A 385 18.52 3.35 -3.19
C ILE A 385 17.37 2.76 -2.37
N ASP A 386 16.71 1.71 -2.87
CA ASP A 386 15.71 0.97 -2.11
C ASP A 386 16.40 0.23 -0.94
N GLU A 387 15.84 0.26 0.29
CA GLU A 387 16.49 -0.28 1.50
C GLU A 387 16.80 -1.79 1.49
N GLU A 388 16.41 -2.55 0.46
CA GLU A 388 16.80 -3.96 0.27
C GLU A 388 18.23 -4.11 -0.30
N ASP A 389 18.80 -3.11 -0.97
CA ASP A 389 20.12 -3.22 -1.63
C ASP A 389 21.33 -3.23 -0.67
N THR A 390 21.13 -3.10 0.65
CA THR A 390 22.24 -2.97 1.65
C THR A 390 22.68 -4.30 2.26
N TYR A 391 22.17 -5.44 1.78
CA TYR A 391 22.67 -6.76 2.18
C TYR A 391 22.94 -7.65 0.96
N THR A 392 24.13 -7.48 0.37
CA THR A 392 24.78 -8.62 -0.30
C THR A 392 25.06 -9.66 0.79
N MET A 393 24.12 -10.60 0.97
CA MET A 393 24.19 -11.67 1.97
C MET A 393 25.57 -12.33 1.95
N PRO A 394 26.37 -12.23 3.04
CA PRO A 394 27.63 -12.94 3.12
C PRO A 394 27.34 -14.45 3.10
N SER A 395 27.78 -15.14 2.05
CA SER A 395 27.50 -16.59 1.84
C SER A 395 27.92 -17.49 3.02
N LYS A 396 28.76 -16.96 3.91
CA LYS A 396 29.28 -17.63 5.10
C LYS A 396 28.23 -18.06 6.14
N TYR A 397 27.10 -17.38 6.31
CA TYR A 397 26.23 -17.64 7.48
C TYR A 397 25.27 -18.82 7.34
N TYR A 398 25.14 -19.40 6.14
CA TYR A 398 24.36 -20.62 5.88
C TYR A 398 25.19 -21.77 5.28
N GLY A 399 26.52 -21.67 5.24
CA GLY A 399 27.38 -22.69 4.63
C GLY A 399 27.25 -22.78 3.10
N LEU A 400 26.89 -21.68 2.44
CA LEU A 400 26.71 -21.61 0.98
C LEU A 400 28.06 -21.49 0.22
N ASP A 401 28.91 -22.51 0.33
CA ASP A 401 29.91 -22.81 -0.71
C ASP A 401 29.30 -23.65 -1.86
N GLU A 402 28.11 -24.24 -1.66
CA GLU A 402 27.42 -25.14 -2.61
C GLU A 402 26.60 -24.41 -3.69
N ALA A 403 26.53 -23.07 -3.70
CA ALA A 403 25.72 -22.30 -4.65
C ALA A 403 26.10 -22.50 -6.14
N ARG A 404 27.26 -23.11 -6.42
CA ARG A 404 27.72 -23.46 -7.78
C ARG A 404 27.02 -24.68 -8.39
N ASP A 405 26.40 -25.54 -7.58
CA ASP A 405 25.81 -26.81 -8.06
C ASP A 405 24.36 -26.66 -8.58
N TYR A 406 23.82 -25.44 -8.54
CA TYR A 406 22.40 -25.17 -8.75
C TYR A 406 22.09 -24.20 -9.91
N GLU A 407 23.12 -23.64 -10.56
CA GLU A 407 22.98 -22.73 -11.70
C GLU A 407 22.56 -23.48 -12.98
N ILE A 408 21.34 -23.21 -13.46
CA ILE A 408 20.82 -23.89 -14.66
C ILE A 408 21.25 -23.14 -15.91
N GLN A 409 22.13 -23.77 -16.70
CA GLN A 409 22.63 -23.20 -17.95
C GLN A 409 21.46 -22.92 -18.92
N ARG A 410 21.42 -21.69 -19.45
CA ARG A 410 20.26 -21.16 -20.21
C ARG A 410 19.99 -21.91 -21.52
N ASP A 411 21.04 -22.48 -22.11
CA ASP A 411 21.03 -23.30 -23.33
C ASP A 411 20.31 -24.65 -23.14
N ARG A 412 20.23 -25.17 -21.90
CA ARG A 412 19.48 -26.39 -21.57
C ARG A 412 17.96 -26.17 -21.46
N ILE A 413 17.47 -24.96 -21.69
CA ILE A 413 16.05 -24.60 -21.52
C ILE A 413 15.46 -24.11 -22.85
N GLU A 414 14.62 -24.93 -23.48
CA GLU A 414 13.77 -24.51 -24.59
C GLU A 414 12.53 -23.77 -24.04
N LEU A 415 12.39 -22.49 -24.39
CA LEU A 415 11.24 -21.67 -24.00
C LEU A 415 10.12 -21.81 -25.05
N GLY A 416 8.97 -22.34 -24.64
CA GLY A 416 7.76 -22.44 -25.45
C GLY A 416 6.79 -21.27 -25.21
N ARG A 417 5.52 -21.45 -25.60
CA ARG A 417 4.45 -20.43 -25.45
C ARG A 417 4.19 -20.03 -23.99
N CYS A 418 3.71 -18.80 -23.78
CA CYS A 418 3.13 -18.37 -22.51
C CYS A 418 1.88 -19.23 -22.18
N ILE A 419 1.76 -19.65 -20.91
CA ILE A 419 0.68 -20.48 -20.36
C ILE A 419 -0.04 -19.82 -19.16
N GLY A 420 0.45 -18.69 -18.66
CA GLY A 420 -0.22 -17.88 -17.64
C GLY A 420 0.52 -16.58 -17.36
N GLU A 421 -0.20 -15.54 -16.94
CA GLU A 421 0.39 -14.24 -16.58
C GLU A 421 0.28 -14.00 -15.07
N GLY A 422 1.42 -13.76 -14.40
CA GLY A 422 1.50 -13.43 -12.98
C GLY A 422 1.91 -11.97 -12.73
N GLN A 423 1.77 -11.50 -11.49
CA GLN A 423 2.08 -10.11 -11.12
C GLN A 423 3.56 -9.72 -11.36
N PHE A 424 4.48 -10.66 -11.17
CA PHE A 424 5.92 -10.44 -11.31
C PHE A 424 6.50 -10.93 -12.65
N GLY A 425 5.70 -11.57 -13.51
CA GLY A 425 6.20 -12.19 -14.73
C GLY A 425 5.22 -13.17 -15.38
N ASP A 426 5.50 -13.52 -16.64
CA ASP A 426 4.79 -14.60 -17.33
C ASP A 426 5.25 -15.98 -16.84
N VAL A 427 4.41 -16.98 -17.04
CA VAL A 427 4.74 -18.40 -16.94
C VAL A 427 4.65 -18.97 -18.35
N HIS A 428 5.74 -19.53 -18.84
CA HIS A 428 5.85 -20.21 -20.13
C HIS A 428 5.90 -21.73 -19.94
N GLN A 429 5.38 -22.50 -20.90
CA GLN A 429 5.77 -23.91 -20.99
C GLN A 429 7.18 -23.98 -21.58
N GLY A 430 7.95 -25.01 -21.26
CA GLY A 430 9.24 -25.28 -21.89
C GLY A 430 9.67 -26.71 -21.78
N ILE A 431 10.91 -26.97 -22.21
CA ILE A 431 11.61 -28.24 -22.09
C ILE A 431 12.98 -27.99 -21.48
N TYR A 432 13.33 -28.77 -20.46
CA TYR A 432 14.63 -28.81 -19.82
C TYR A 432 15.39 -30.06 -20.25
N ILE A 433 16.59 -29.86 -20.78
CA ILE A 433 17.44 -30.89 -21.34
C ILE A 433 18.49 -31.28 -20.29
N CYS A 434 18.25 -32.39 -19.61
CA CYS A 434 19.23 -33.01 -18.71
C CYS A 434 20.28 -33.78 -19.52
N PRO A 435 21.57 -33.79 -19.10
CA PRO A 435 22.57 -34.67 -19.70
C PRO A 435 22.35 -36.15 -19.38
N GLU A 436 21.91 -36.49 -18.15
CA GLU A 436 21.72 -37.87 -17.71
C GLU A 436 20.28 -38.39 -17.79
N ASN A 437 19.30 -37.54 -18.11
CA ASN A 437 17.87 -37.89 -18.07
C ASN A 437 17.13 -37.45 -19.36
N PRO A 438 16.04 -38.13 -19.75
CA PRO A 438 15.22 -37.71 -20.88
C PRO A 438 14.67 -36.30 -20.67
N ALA A 439 14.52 -35.56 -21.78
CA ALA A 439 14.08 -34.17 -21.76
C ALA A 439 12.76 -33.99 -21.00
N LEU A 440 12.79 -33.16 -19.96
CA LEU A 440 11.65 -32.91 -19.07
C LEU A 440 10.89 -31.69 -19.59
N SER A 441 9.58 -31.78 -19.80
CA SER A 441 8.81 -30.53 -19.93
C SER A 441 8.86 -29.77 -18.58
N VAL A 442 8.73 -28.44 -18.59
CA VAL A 442 8.83 -27.59 -17.39
C VAL A 442 7.92 -26.37 -17.52
N ALA A 443 7.60 -25.73 -16.39
CA ALA A 443 7.02 -24.40 -16.37
C ALA A 443 8.12 -23.38 -16.00
N ILE A 444 8.30 -22.35 -16.83
CA ILE A 444 9.37 -21.35 -16.71
C ILE A 444 8.70 -20.02 -16.39
N LYS A 445 8.86 -19.54 -15.15
CA LYS A 445 8.46 -18.17 -14.80
C LYS A 445 9.51 -17.20 -15.35
N THR A 446 9.10 -16.11 -15.97
CA THR A 446 9.97 -15.13 -16.64
C THR A 446 9.56 -13.73 -16.23
N CYS A 447 10.46 -12.98 -15.58
CA CYS A 447 10.17 -11.60 -15.15
C CYS A 447 9.89 -10.68 -16.35
N LYS A 448 8.81 -9.89 -16.28
CA LYS A 448 8.39 -9.00 -17.39
C LYS A 448 9.26 -7.75 -17.53
N ASN A 449 9.82 -7.24 -16.43
CA ASN A 449 10.62 -6.01 -16.37
C ASN A 449 11.89 -6.23 -15.53
N CYS A 450 13.03 -6.47 -16.17
CA CYS A 450 14.33 -6.61 -15.51
C CYS A 450 15.04 -5.26 -15.31
N THR A 451 14.33 -4.24 -14.81
CA THR A 451 14.85 -2.86 -14.68
C THR A 451 15.04 -2.37 -13.25
N SER A 452 14.56 -3.10 -12.24
CA SER A 452 14.91 -2.85 -10.83
C SER A 452 15.26 -4.15 -10.12
N ASP A 453 16.31 -4.07 -9.30
CA ASP A 453 16.88 -5.24 -8.63
C ASP A 453 15.95 -5.77 -7.51
N SER A 454 15.18 -4.88 -6.88
CA SER A 454 14.14 -5.21 -5.89
C SER A 454 12.98 -6.07 -6.43
N VAL A 455 12.65 -5.98 -7.74
CA VAL A 455 11.67 -6.88 -8.39
C VAL A 455 12.31 -8.22 -8.73
N ARG A 456 13.59 -8.22 -9.13
CA ARG A 456 14.37 -9.45 -9.38
C ARG A 456 14.55 -10.25 -8.09
N GLU A 457 14.83 -9.60 -6.96
CA GLU A 457 15.03 -10.28 -5.68
C GLU A 457 13.71 -10.85 -5.13
N LYS A 458 12.60 -10.10 -5.16
CA LYS A 458 11.28 -10.65 -4.77
C LYS A 458 10.84 -11.83 -5.63
N PHE A 459 11.24 -11.84 -6.91
CA PHE A 459 11.04 -12.96 -7.82
C PHE A 459 11.93 -14.18 -7.48
N LEU A 460 13.17 -13.95 -7.03
CA LEU A 460 14.09 -15.01 -6.57
C LEU A 460 13.71 -15.54 -5.18
N GLN A 461 13.18 -14.70 -4.28
CA GLN A 461 12.68 -15.09 -2.96
C GLN A 461 11.55 -16.14 -3.08
N GLU A 462 10.67 -16.01 -4.07
CA GLU A 462 9.65 -17.02 -4.36
C GLU A 462 10.28 -18.40 -4.68
N ALA A 463 11.43 -18.43 -5.37
CA ALA A 463 12.14 -19.67 -5.66
C ALA A 463 12.83 -20.27 -4.42
N CYS A 464 13.42 -19.44 -3.56
CA CYS A 464 14.01 -19.88 -2.28
C CYS A 464 12.95 -20.39 -1.29
N GLU A 465 11.78 -19.73 -1.19
CA GLU A 465 10.69 -20.18 -0.32
C GLU A 465 10.12 -21.54 -0.76
N CYS A 466 10.02 -21.80 -2.06
CA CYS A 466 9.64 -23.13 -2.58
C CYS A 466 10.61 -24.24 -2.14
N GLN A 467 11.91 -23.95 -2.08
CA GLN A 467 12.96 -24.93 -1.77
C GLN A 467 12.85 -25.51 -0.35
N ILE A 468 12.27 -24.76 0.60
CA ILE A 468 12.04 -25.20 1.99
C ILE A 468 10.90 -26.24 2.08
N THR A 469 10.09 -26.40 1.02
CA THR A 469 8.84 -27.16 1.09
C THR A 469 8.89 -28.62 0.64
N ASP A 470 9.97 -29.10 0.02
CA ASP A 470 10.09 -30.50 -0.40
C ASP A 470 10.86 -31.36 0.62
N THR A 471 10.43 -32.62 0.80
CA THR A 471 11.06 -33.58 1.73
C THR A 471 11.72 -34.78 1.07
N GLN A 472 11.66 -34.91 -0.26
CA GLN A 472 12.47 -35.90 -1.00
C GLN A 472 12.95 -35.35 -2.35
N GLN A 473 14.28 -35.29 -2.51
CA GLN A 473 15.03 -34.73 -3.66
C GLN A 473 15.07 -33.18 -3.70
N PRO A 474 16.25 -32.54 -3.59
CA PRO A 474 16.37 -31.09 -3.75
C PRO A 474 16.46 -30.72 -5.23
N VAL A 475 15.64 -29.79 -5.72
CA VAL A 475 15.86 -29.20 -7.05
C VAL A 475 15.59 -27.70 -7.10
N THR A 476 16.52 -26.98 -7.73
CA THR A 476 16.51 -25.53 -7.91
C THR A 476 15.39 -25.05 -8.84
N ALA A 477 14.81 -23.88 -8.53
CA ALA A 477 14.34 -22.79 -9.41
C ALA A 477 13.81 -23.10 -10.83
N LEU A 478 13.29 -24.30 -11.07
CA LEU A 478 12.70 -24.78 -12.31
C LEU A 478 11.47 -25.57 -11.87
N HIS A 479 10.28 -25.10 -12.19
CA HIS A 479 9.06 -25.76 -11.71
C HIS A 479 8.92 -27.13 -12.37
N TYR A 480 9.28 -28.19 -11.64
CA TYR A 480 9.03 -29.57 -12.03
C TYR A 480 7.53 -29.76 -12.24
N LEU A 481 7.18 -30.14 -13.47
CA LEU A 481 5.83 -30.34 -14.00
C LEU A 481 4.79 -30.70 -12.95
N CYS A 482 3.79 -29.82 -12.82
CA CYS A 482 2.45 -30.21 -12.40
C CYS A 482 1.41 -29.56 -13.28
N ARG A 483 1.48 -29.76 -14.61
CA ARG A 483 0.31 -29.51 -15.45
C ARG A 483 0.27 -30.20 -16.82
N SER A 484 -0.64 -31.17 -16.92
CA SER A 484 -1.30 -31.60 -18.16
C SER A 484 -2.65 -30.89 -18.41
N HIS A 485 -3.15 -30.09 -17.45
CA HIS A 485 -4.58 -29.72 -17.35
C HIS A 485 -4.99 -28.24 -17.00
N GLY A 486 -4.12 -27.20 -17.03
CA GLY A 486 -4.49 -25.77 -16.77
C GLY A 486 -4.34 -25.17 -15.34
N CYS A 487 -5.40 -24.54 -14.79
CA CYS A 487 -5.55 -24.22 -13.33
C CYS A 487 -6.75 -25.03 -12.77
N LEU A 488 -6.87 -25.28 -11.45
CA LEU A 488 -7.97 -26.11 -10.90
C LEU A 488 -9.33 -25.49 -11.21
N ARG A 489 -9.47 -24.17 -11.05
CA ARG A 489 -10.71 -23.44 -11.35
C ARG A 489 -11.21 -23.65 -12.79
N SER A 490 -10.34 -23.57 -13.80
CA SER A 490 -10.74 -23.84 -15.19
C SER A 490 -11.02 -25.33 -15.44
N PHE A 491 -10.25 -26.23 -14.83
CA PHE A 491 -10.46 -27.68 -14.93
C PHE A 491 -11.84 -28.08 -14.40
N LEU A 492 -12.24 -27.58 -13.23
CA LEU A 492 -13.57 -27.81 -12.64
C LEU A 492 -14.70 -27.31 -13.54
N GLN A 493 -14.54 -26.14 -14.16
CA GLN A 493 -15.55 -25.56 -15.06
C GLN A 493 -15.72 -26.38 -16.34
N ILE A 494 -14.61 -26.82 -16.95
CA ILE A 494 -14.62 -27.63 -18.18
C ILE A 494 -15.15 -29.04 -17.91
N ARG A 495 -14.78 -29.66 -16.77
CA ARG A 495 -15.13 -31.04 -16.42
C ARG A 495 -16.31 -31.20 -15.47
N LYS A 496 -17.17 -30.18 -15.35
CA LYS A 496 -18.31 -30.16 -14.41
C LYS A 496 -19.20 -31.41 -14.45
N TYR A 497 -19.41 -31.99 -15.64
CA TYR A 497 -20.26 -33.17 -15.84
C TYR A 497 -19.51 -34.51 -15.80
N SER A 498 -18.18 -34.49 -15.66
CA SER A 498 -17.32 -35.70 -15.63
C SER A 498 -16.53 -35.86 -14.33
N LEU A 499 -16.76 -34.99 -13.34
CA LEU A 499 -16.21 -35.08 -12.00
C LEU A 499 -17.28 -35.57 -11.03
N ASP A 500 -16.93 -36.55 -10.20
CA ASP A 500 -17.76 -37.04 -9.12
C ASP A 500 -17.42 -36.35 -7.78
N LEU A 501 -18.30 -36.53 -6.80
CA LEU A 501 -18.13 -35.94 -5.47
C LEU A 501 -16.85 -36.44 -4.78
N ALA A 502 -16.49 -37.72 -4.98
CA ALA A 502 -15.25 -38.29 -4.43
C ALA A 502 -14.00 -37.58 -4.94
N SER A 503 -13.94 -37.19 -6.23
CA SER A 503 -12.83 -36.40 -6.80
C SER A 503 -12.74 -35.00 -6.18
N LEU A 504 -13.88 -34.34 -5.96
CA LEU A 504 -13.92 -32.99 -5.35
C LEU A 504 -13.46 -33.01 -3.88
N ILE A 505 -13.84 -34.06 -3.13
CA ILE A 505 -13.37 -34.27 -1.76
C ILE A 505 -11.89 -34.65 -1.76
N LEU A 506 -11.42 -35.47 -2.71
CA LEU A 506 -10.00 -35.82 -2.86
C LEU A 506 -9.12 -34.58 -3.08
N PHE A 507 -9.54 -33.63 -3.93
CA PHE A 507 -8.81 -32.37 -4.10
C PHE A 507 -8.75 -31.55 -2.81
N SER A 508 -9.88 -31.47 -2.08
CA SER A 508 -9.95 -30.78 -0.79
C SER A 508 -9.04 -31.44 0.25
N TYR A 509 -9.01 -32.78 0.30
CA TYR A 509 -8.11 -33.56 1.16
C TYR A 509 -6.63 -33.31 0.81
N GLN A 510 -6.24 -33.42 -0.47
CA GLN A 510 -4.86 -33.16 -0.90
C GLN A 510 -4.39 -31.75 -0.51
N LEU A 511 -5.23 -30.72 -0.73
CA LEU A 511 -4.94 -29.36 -0.29
C LEU A 511 -4.79 -29.25 1.24
N SER A 512 -5.64 -29.90 2.04
CA SER A 512 -5.46 -29.93 3.49
C SER A 512 -4.16 -30.61 3.93
N THR A 513 -3.64 -31.59 3.16
CA THR A 513 -2.34 -32.20 3.48
C THR A 513 -1.18 -31.23 3.23
N ALA A 514 -1.21 -30.47 2.13
CA ALA A 514 -0.22 -29.44 1.84
C ALA A 514 -0.28 -28.29 2.86
N LEU A 515 -1.47 -27.83 3.22
CA LEU A 515 -1.66 -26.74 4.18
C LEU A 515 -1.29 -27.14 5.61
N ALA A 516 -1.53 -28.38 6.02
CA ALA A 516 -1.03 -28.92 7.29
C ALA A 516 0.52 -28.99 7.33
N TYR A 517 1.16 -29.24 6.19
CA TYR A 517 2.62 -29.19 6.07
C TYR A 517 3.14 -27.74 6.19
N LEU A 518 2.55 -26.77 5.49
CA LEU A 518 2.90 -25.34 5.65
C LEU A 518 2.68 -24.84 7.09
N GLU A 519 1.57 -25.23 7.73
CA GLU A 519 1.31 -24.93 9.15
C GLU A 519 2.42 -25.47 10.06
N SER A 520 2.92 -26.70 9.80
CA SER A 520 4.04 -27.28 10.56
C SER A 520 5.38 -26.56 10.35
N LYS A 521 5.54 -25.87 9.21
CA LYS A 521 6.69 -25.04 8.87
C LYS A 521 6.52 -23.57 9.23
N ARG A 522 5.45 -23.22 9.97
CA ARG A 522 5.07 -21.84 10.36
C ARG A 522 4.94 -20.89 9.16
N PHE A 523 4.46 -21.40 8.02
CA PHE A 523 4.37 -20.65 6.78
C PHE A 523 2.91 -20.30 6.46
N VAL A 524 2.64 -19.04 6.07
CA VAL A 524 1.28 -18.56 5.75
C VAL A 524 1.21 -18.25 4.25
N HIS A 525 0.26 -18.89 3.57
CA HIS A 525 0.11 -18.82 2.11
C HIS A 525 -0.52 -17.50 1.65
N ARG A 526 -1.51 -17.00 2.40
CA ARG A 526 -2.20 -15.70 2.23
C ARG A 526 -3.08 -15.55 0.98
N ASP A 527 -3.04 -16.47 0.01
CA ASP A 527 -3.97 -16.46 -1.14
C ASP A 527 -4.41 -17.87 -1.58
N ILE A 528 -5.03 -18.62 -0.66
CA ILE A 528 -5.57 -19.96 -0.93
C ILE A 528 -6.89 -19.83 -1.70
N ALA A 529 -6.86 -20.14 -3.00
CA ALA A 529 -8.02 -20.11 -3.89
C ALA A 529 -7.86 -21.10 -5.06
N ALA A 530 -8.97 -21.56 -5.65
CA ALA A 530 -8.92 -22.56 -6.73
C ALA A 530 -8.21 -22.10 -8.02
N ARG A 531 -7.91 -20.80 -8.14
CA ARG A 531 -7.07 -20.24 -9.21
C ARG A 531 -5.57 -20.52 -9.03
N ASN A 532 -5.10 -20.62 -7.79
CA ASN A 532 -3.70 -20.81 -7.41
C ASN A 532 -3.37 -22.30 -7.16
N VAL A 533 -4.31 -23.20 -7.46
CA VAL A 533 -4.15 -24.65 -7.34
C VAL A 533 -3.93 -25.27 -8.72
N LEU A 534 -2.88 -26.08 -8.82
CA LEU A 534 -2.51 -26.84 -10.00
C LEU A 534 -3.05 -28.29 -9.93
N VAL A 535 -3.17 -28.98 -11.07
CA VAL A 535 -3.74 -30.34 -11.23
C VAL A 535 -2.74 -31.11 -12.10
N SER A 536 -1.92 -31.94 -11.46
CA SER A 536 -0.87 -32.71 -12.12
C SER A 536 -1.47 -33.79 -13.04
N SER A 537 -2.44 -34.51 -12.49
CA SER A 537 -3.24 -35.57 -13.13
C SER A 537 -4.70 -35.45 -12.67
N VAL A 538 -5.61 -36.19 -13.31
CA VAL A 538 -7.07 -36.12 -13.04
C VAL A 538 -7.46 -36.30 -11.56
N ASP A 539 -6.59 -36.92 -10.78
CA ASP A 539 -6.72 -37.32 -9.37
C ASP A 539 -5.70 -36.63 -8.44
N CYS A 540 -4.86 -35.72 -8.94
CA CYS A 540 -3.80 -35.07 -8.15
C CYS A 540 -3.77 -33.55 -8.34
N VAL A 541 -4.00 -32.81 -7.25
CA VAL A 541 -3.77 -31.36 -7.16
C VAL A 541 -2.53 -31.01 -6.35
N LYS A 542 -1.89 -29.88 -6.69
CA LYS A 542 -0.83 -29.26 -5.91
C LYS A 542 -1.15 -27.78 -5.66
N LEU A 543 -0.86 -27.31 -4.46
CA LEU A 543 -0.91 -25.88 -4.13
C LEU A 543 0.26 -25.15 -4.83
N GLY A 544 0.05 -23.92 -5.26
CA GLY A 544 1.08 -23.09 -5.91
C GLY A 544 0.81 -21.60 -5.72
N ASP A 545 1.56 -20.79 -6.47
CA ASP A 545 1.63 -19.32 -6.37
C ASP A 545 1.98 -18.82 -4.95
N PHE A 546 3.26 -18.96 -4.61
CA PHE A 546 3.83 -18.51 -3.34
C PHE A 546 4.25 -17.03 -3.34
N GLY A 547 3.99 -16.27 -4.42
CA GLY A 547 4.42 -14.87 -4.55
C GLY A 547 3.79 -13.88 -3.54
N LEU A 548 2.86 -14.33 -2.70
CA LEU A 548 2.32 -13.60 -1.54
C LEU A 548 2.59 -14.30 -0.21
N SER A 549 3.24 -15.44 -0.19
CA SER A 549 3.47 -16.23 1.01
C SER A 549 4.68 -15.72 1.79
N ARG A 550 4.74 -16.01 3.10
CA ARG A 550 5.85 -15.63 3.99
C ARG A 550 6.02 -16.63 5.13
N TYR A 551 7.27 -16.79 5.56
CA TYR A 551 7.63 -17.44 6.82
C TYR A 551 7.23 -16.56 8.01
N MET A 552 6.67 -17.15 9.07
CA MET A 552 6.43 -16.46 10.35
C MET A 552 7.62 -16.67 11.29
N GLU A 553 8.49 -15.68 11.34
CA GLU A 553 9.56 -15.58 12.33
C GLU A 553 8.97 -15.04 13.64
N ASP A 554 8.86 -15.93 14.65
CA ASP A 554 8.35 -15.86 16.04
C ASP A 554 7.15 -14.93 16.42
N SER A 555 6.59 -14.22 15.45
CA SER A 555 5.41 -13.37 15.53
C SER A 555 4.15 -14.15 15.12
N SER A 556 3.03 -13.85 15.75
CA SER A 556 1.79 -14.62 15.55
C SER A 556 0.98 -14.25 14.31
N TYR A 557 1.46 -13.30 13.47
CA TYR A 557 0.78 -12.85 12.25
C TYR A 557 1.64 -11.95 11.35
N TYR A 558 1.29 -11.91 10.06
CA TYR A 558 1.83 -10.99 9.05
C TYR A 558 0.85 -9.85 8.71
N LYS A 559 1.35 -8.68 8.24
CA LYS A 559 0.53 -7.52 7.82
C LYS A 559 0.83 -7.05 6.38
N ALA A 560 -0.20 -6.96 5.51
CA ALA A 560 -0.04 -6.72 4.07
C ALA A 560 -0.24 -5.25 3.61
N SER A 561 0.51 -4.87 2.57
CA SER A 561 0.58 -3.54 1.95
C SER A 561 -0.64 -3.16 1.07
N LYS A 562 -0.63 -1.92 0.55
CA LYS A 562 -1.68 -1.33 -0.31
C LYS A 562 -1.70 -1.95 -1.72
N GLY A 563 -2.28 -3.15 -1.87
CA GLY A 563 -2.51 -3.84 -3.15
C GLY A 563 -3.97 -4.24 -3.41
N LYS A 564 -4.27 -4.75 -4.63
CA LYS A 564 -5.62 -5.22 -5.02
C LYS A 564 -5.94 -6.59 -4.41
N LEU A 565 -6.40 -6.57 -3.16
CA LEU A 565 -6.66 -7.77 -2.36
C LEU A 565 -7.83 -8.65 -2.86
N PRO A 566 -7.77 -9.98 -2.68
CA PRO A 566 -8.84 -10.92 -3.00
C PRO A 566 -9.94 -10.95 -1.91
N ILE A 567 -10.56 -9.79 -1.64
CA ILE A 567 -11.51 -9.55 -0.52
C ILE A 567 -12.56 -10.66 -0.33
N LYS A 568 -13.05 -11.28 -1.41
CA LYS A 568 -14.09 -12.34 -1.36
C LYS A 568 -13.63 -13.69 -0.82
N TRP A 569 -12.32 -13.90 -0.72
CA TRP A 569 -11.70 -15.10 -0.14
C TRP A 569 -11.20 -14.85 1.29
N MET A 570 -10.80 -13.61 1.58
CA MET A 570 -10.13 -13.25 2.83
C MET A 570 -10.98 -13.38 4.10
N ALA A 571 -10.29 -13.62 5.21
CA ALA A 571 -10.88 -13.65 6.54
C ALA A 571 -11.22 -12.23 7.06
N PRO A 572 -12.22 -12.08 7.95
CA PRO A 572 -12.65 -10.76 8.47
C PRO A 572 -11.52 -9.95 9.09
N GLU A 573 -10.63 -10.59 9.86
CA GLU A 573 -9.48 -9.95 10.50
C GLU A 573 -8.40 -9.54 9.49
N SER A 574 -8.27 -10.26 8.38
CA SER A 574 -7.38 -9.90 7.28
C SER A 574 -7.92 -8.73 6.45
N ILE A 575 -9.24 -8.56 6.39
CA ILE A 575 -9.89 -7.41 5.76
C ILE A 575 -9.77 -6.17 6.67
N ASN A 576 -10.27 -6.28 7.91
CA ASN A 576 -10.38 -5.15 8.85
C ASN A 576 -9.03 -4.67 9.41
N PHE A 577 -8.12 -5.59 9.74
CA PHE A 577 -6.87 -5.30 10.46
C PHE A 577 -5.61 -5.65 9.68
N ARG A 578 -5.76 -6.12 8.43
CA ARG A 578 -4.67 -6.64 7.57
C ARG A 578 -3.89 -7.81 8.19
N ARG A 579 -4.46 -8.52 9.17
CA ARG A 579 -3.81 -9.62 9.90
C ARG A 579 -3.91 -10.96 9.15
N PHE A 580 -2.78 -11.59 8.85
CA PHE A 580 -2.70 -12.90 8.19
C PHE A 580 -2.04 -13.93 9.12
N THR A 581 -2.64 -15.12 9.24
CA THR A 581 -2.25 -16.22 10.15
C THR A 581 -2.67 -17.57 9.56
N SER A 582 -2.23 -18.69 10.15
CA SER A 582 -2.81 -20.01 9.85
C SER A 582 -4.35 -20.04 10.00
N ALA A 583 -4.92 -19.27 10.93
CA ALA A 583 -6.37 -19.19 11.10
C ALA A 583 -7.08 -18.40 9.96
N SER A 584 -6.41 -17.41 9.33
CA SER A 584 -6.95 -16.77 8.12
C SER A 584 -6.80 -17.66 6.89
N ASP A 585 -5.73 -18.47 6.83
CA ASP A 585 -5.55 -19.49 5.80
C ASP A 585 -6.63 -20.58 5.91
N VAL A 586 -7.01 -21.01 7.11
CA VAL A 586 -8.15 -21.92 7.34
C VAL A 586 -9.46 -21.34 6.80
N TRP A 587 -9.72 -20.04 6.98
CA TRP A 587 -10.88 -19.38 6.39
C TRP A 587 -10.84 -19.41 4.85
N MET A 588 -9.69 -19.03 4.26
CA MET A 588 -9.50 -19.04 2.81
C MET A 588 -9.61 -20.45 2.23
N PHE A 589 -9.09 -21.46 2.92
CA PHE A 589 -9.28 -22.88 2.59
C PHE A 589 -10.76 -23.30 2.65
N GLY A 590 -11.52 -22.84 3.65
CA GLY A 590 -12.98 -23.03 3.68
C GLY A 590 -13.68 -22.47 2.44
N VAL A 591 -13.29 -21.27 2.00
CA VAL A 591 -13.79 -20.68 0.73
C VAL A 591 -13.33 -21.49 -0.49
N CYS A 592 -12.09 -22.00 -0.49
CA CYS A 592 -11.56 -22.83 -1.57
C CYS A 592 -12.29 -24.18 -1.69
N MET A 593 -12.61 -24.86 -0.58
CA MET A 593 -13.46 -26.07 -0.59
C MET A 593 -14.85 -25.77 -1.17
N TRP A 594 -15.43 -24.60 -0.85
CA TRP A 594 -16.69 -24.16 -1.46
C TRP A 594 -16.54 -23.90 -2.97
N GLU A 595 -15.46 -23.26 -3.43
CA GLU A 595 -15.17 -23.09 -4.86
C GLU A 595 -15.05 -24.44 -5.58
N ILE A 596 -14.43 -25.44 -4.94
CA ILE A 596 -14.27 -26.79 -5.50
C ILE A 596 -15.63 -27.45 -5.70
N LEU A 597 -16.48 -27.50 -4.67
CA LEU A 597 -17.84 -28.06 -4.78
C LEU A 597 -18.78 -27.27 -5.69
N MET A 598 -18.53 -25.97 -5.86
CA MET A 598 -19.27 -25.10 -6.79
C MET A 598 -18.64 -25.04 -8.18
N TYR A 599 -17.74 -25.96 -8.52
CA TYR A 599 -17.12 -26.11 -9.84
C TYR A 599 -16.45 -24.81 -10.36
N GLY A 600 -15.75 -24.08 -9.50
CA GLY A 600 -15.02 -22.86 -9.85
C GLY A 600 -15.86 -21.59 -10.01
N VAL A 601 -17.12 -21.60 -9.56
CA VAL A 601 -17.94 -20.39 -9.39
C VAL A 601 -17.27 -19.47 -8.36
N LYS A 602 -17.29 -18.15 -8.62
CA LYS A 602 -16.66 -17.16 -7.73
C LYS A 602 -17.49 -17.03 -6.43
N PRO A 603 -16.86 -16.99 -5.24
CA PRO A 603 -17.57 -16.69 -4.00
C PRO A 603 -18.21 -15.30 -4.08
N PHE A 604 -19.35 -15.12 -3.39
CA PHE A 604 -20.13 -13.88 -3.39
C PHE A 604 -20.34 -13.26 -4.80
N GLN A 605 -20.71 -14.08 -5.79
CA GLN A 605 -21.02 -13.60 -7.14
C GLN A 605 -22.14 -12.54 -7.10
N GLY A 606 -22.01 -11.49 -7.92
CA GLY A 606 -22.93 -10.34 -7.92
C GLY A 606 -22.75 -9.31 -6.79
N VAL A 607 -22.07 -9.65 -5.69
CA VAL A 607 -21.83 -8.74 -4.55
C VAL A 607 -20.61 -7.84 -4.82
N LYS A 608 -20.63 -6.55 -4.43
CA LYS A 608 -19.44 -5.68 -4.52
C LYS A 608 -18.48 -5.95 -3.34
N ASN A 609 -17.17 -5.75 -3.53
CA ASN A 609 -16.18 -6.06 -2.48
C ASN A 609 -16.47 -5.35 -1.14
N ASN A 610 -16.92 -4.10 -1.18
CA ASN A 610 -17.21 -3.30 0.02
C ASN A 610 -18.42 -3.84 0.83
N ASP A 611 -19.32 -4.58 0.19
CA ASP A 611 -20.52 -5.14 0.84
C ASP A 611 -20.21 -6.48 1.53
N VAL A 612 -19.18 -7.20 1.07
CA VAL A 612 -18.81 -8.56 1.50
C VAL A 612 -18.53 -8.63 2.99
N ILE A 613 -17.69 -7.71 3.51
CA ILE A 613 -17.37 -7.65 4.93
C ILE A 613 -18.63 -7.48 5.80
N GLY A 614 -19.60 -6.69 5.32
CA GLY A 614 -20.85 -6.46 6.04
C GLY A 614 -21.75 -7.66 6.15
N ARG A 615 -21.91 -8.40 5.05
CA ARG A 615 -22.64 -9.66 5.02
C ARG A 615 -22.03 -10.65 6.03
N ILE A 616 -20.70 -10.81 5.97
CA ILE A 616 -19.96 -11.70 6.88
C ILE A 616 -20.11 -11.26 8.35
N GLU A 617 -20.07 -9.95 8.61
CA GLU A 617 -20.21 -9.37 9.95
C GLU A 617 -21.62 -9.44 10.53
N ASN A 618 -22.65 -9.48 9.68
CA ASN A 618 -24.05 -9.75 10.00
C ASN A 618 -24.34 -11.25 10.19
N GLY A 619 -23.35 -12.12 9.94
CA GLY A 619 -23.46 -13.58 10.09
C GLY A 619 -23.78 -14.34 8.80
N GLU A 620 -23.95 -13.67 7.65
CA GLU A 620 -24.11 -14.37 6.36
C GLU A 620 -22.86 -15.20 6.03
N ARG A 621 -23.08 -16.36 5.42
CA ARG A 621 -22.03 -17.28 4.92
C ARG A 621 -22.40 -17.76 3.52
N LEU A 622 -21.43 -18.33 2.81
CA LEU A 622 -21.67 -18.93 1.50
C LEU A 622 -22.62 -20.13 1.66
N ALA A 623 -23.64 -20.21 0.80
CA ALA A 623 -24.68 -21.23 0.90
C ALA A 623 -24.13 -22.65 0.62
N MET A 624 -24.80 -23.67 1.16
CA MET A 624 -24.43 -25.07 0.95
C MET A 624 -24.46 -25.43 -0.54
N PRO A 625 -23.36 -25.96 -1.12
CA PRO A 625 -23.34 -26.38 -2.52
C PRO A 625 -24.32 -27.53 -2.82
N PRO A 626 -24.86 -27.62 -4.04
CA PRO A 626 -25.66 -28.78 -4.47
C PRO A 626 -24.89 -30.08 -4.28
N ASN A 627 -25.58 -31.13 -3.82
CA ASN A 627 -25.03 -32.46 -3.55
C ASN A 627 -23.85 -32.49 -2.53
N CYS A 628 -23.67 -31.45 -1.71
CA CYS A 628 -22.67 -31.43 -0.64
C CYS A 628 -23.12 -32.29 0.57
N PRO A 629 -22.29 -33.21 1.08
CA PRO A 629 -22.56 -33.90 2.34
C PRO A 629 -22.69 -32.93 3.53
N PRO A 630 -23.68 -33.09 4.42
CA PRO A 630 -23.84 -32.21 5.58
C PRO A 630 -22.62 -32.15 6.50
N THR A 631 -21.87 -33.26 6.61
CA THR A 631 -20.60 -33.34 7.36
C THR A 631 -19.53 -32.43 6.77
N LEU A 632 -19.42 -32.38 5.44
CA LEU A 632 -18.48 -31.53 4.72
C LEU A 632 -18.86 -30.04 4.80
N TYR A 633 -20.14 -29.71 4.68
CA TYR A 633 -20.60 -28.32 4.87
C TYR A 633 -20.47 -27.87 6.34
N SER A 634 -20.67 -28.76 7.32
CA SER A 634 -20.35 -28.50 8.72
C SER A 634 -18.87 -28.16 8.90
N LEU A 635 -17.97 -28.85 8.18
CA LEU A 635 -16.54 -28.53 8.20
C LEU A 635 -16.22 -27.14 7.61
N MET A 636 -16.85 -26.75 6.50
CA MET A 636 -16.71 -25.41 5.93
C MET A 636 -17.20 -24.32 6.90
N THR A 637 -18.35 -24.52 7.54
CA THR A 637 -18.90 -23.54 8.48
C THR A 637 -18.07 -23.39 9.75
N LYS A 638 -17.38 -24.45 10.22
CA LYS A 638 -16.33 -24.35 11.26
C LYS A 638 -15.15 -23.47 10.80
N CYS A 639 -14.69 -23.63 9.55
CA CYS A 639 -13.64 -22.78 8.97
C CYS A 639 -14.06 -21.30 8.91
N TRP A 640 -15.35 -21.02 8.72
CA TRP A 640 -15.92 -19.67 8.69
C TRP A 640 -16.43 -19.14 10.04
N ALA A 641 -15.94 -19.69 11.16
CA ALA A 641 -16.12 -19.05 12.46
C ALA A 641 -15.54 -17.62 12.42
N TYR A 642 -16.33 -16.62 12.84
CA TYR A 642 -15.89 -15.21 12.77
C TYR A 642 -14.64 -14.98 13.63
N ASP A 643 -14.69 -15.51 14.86
CA ASP A 643 -13.58 -15.58 15.81
C ASP A 643 -12.48 -16.53 15.31
N PRO A 644 -11.25 -16.03 15.02
CA PRO A 644 -10.17 -16.85 14.49
C PRO A 644 -9.77 -18.01 15.41
N SER A 645 -9.90 -17.83 16.73
CA SER A 645 -9.49 -18.83 17.73
C SER A 645 -10.38 -20.09 17.73
N LYS A 646 -11.57 -20.01 17.12
CA LYS A 646 -12.56 -21.11 17.04
C LYS A 646 -12.49 -21.90 15.74
N ARG A 647 -11.58 -21.54 14.84
CA ARG A 647 -11.38 -22.26 13.57
C ARG A 647 -10.50 -23.50 13.84
N PRO A 648 -10.80 -24.65 13.22
CA PRO A 648 -9.99 -25.86 13.38
C PRO A 648 -8.61 -25.69 12.73
N ARG A 649 -7.60 -26.44 13.19
CA ARG A 649 -6.27 -26.46 12.56
C ARG A 649 -6.25 -27.32 11.30
N PHE A 650 -5.25 -27.14 10.43
CA PHE A 650 -5.15 -27.94 9.21
C PHE A 650 -4.93 -29.43 9.48
N THR A 651 -4.27 -29.78 10.59
CA THR A 651 -4.15 -31.17 11.06
C THR A 651 -5.50 -31.82 11.37
N GLU A 652 -6.44 -31.08 11.97
CA GLU A 652 -7.80 -31.55 12.25
C GLU A 652 -8.63 -31.65 10.97
N LEU A 653 -8.53 -30.65 10.09
CA LEU A 653 -9.20 -30.62 8.79
C LEU A 653 -8.79 -31.79 7.91
N LYS A 654 -7.48 -32.10 7.84
CA LYS A 654 -6.94 -33.28 7.16
C LYS A 654 -7.56 -34.57 7.67
N GLY A 655 -7.67 -34.72 8.99
CA GLY A 655 -8.29 -35.89 9.62
C GLY A 655 -9.77 -36.04 9.23
N GLN A 656 -10.57 -34.97 9.38
CA GLN A 656 -12.01 -35.01 9.06
C GLN A 656 -12.26 -35.22 7.56
N LEU A 657 -11.47 -34.60 6.67
CA LEU A 657 -11.56 -34.82 5.23
C LEU A 657 -11.17 -36.25 4.81
N SER A 658 -10.20 -36.87 5.49
CA SER A 658 -9.84 -38.27 5.25
C SER A 658 -10.99 -39.22 5.54
N THR A 659 -11.71 -39.02 6.65
CA THR A 659 -12.88 -39.83 7.02
C THR A 659 -14.03 -39.62 6.03
N ILE A 660 -14.38 -38.36 5.73
CA ILE A 660 -15.44 -38.02 4.77
C ILE A 660 -15.16 -38.60 3.38
N LEU A 661 -13.89 -38.60 2.93
CA LEU A 661 -13.50 -39.21 1.66
C LEU A 661 -13.66 -40.73 1.64
N ALA A 662 -13.33 -41.41 2.75
CA ALA A 662 -13.50 -42.86 2.87
C ALA A 662 -14.98 -43.26 2.89
N GLU A 663 -15.82 -42.50 3.62
CA GLU A 663 -17.27 -42.67 3.65
C GLU A 663 -17.90 -42.49 2.26
N GLU A 664 -17.54 -41.43 1.53
CA GLU A 664 -18.07 -41.17 0.18
C GLU A 664 -17.64 -42.26 -0.82
N LYS A 665 -16.39 -42.73 -0.75
CA LYS A 665 -15.92 -43.84 -1.60
C LYS A 665 -16.69 -45.13 -1.33
N ALA A 666 -16.89 -45.51 -0.08
CA ALA A 666 -17.68 -46.69 0.28
C ALA A 666 -19.14 -46.57 -0.19
N GLN A 667 -19.75 -45.38 -0.08
CA GLN A 667 -21.08 -45.14 -0.62
C GLN A 667 -21.12 -45.20 -2.16
N GLN A 668 -20.09 -44.70 -2.85
CA GLN A 668 -19.99 -44.76 -4.30
C GLN A 668 -19.84 -46.20 -4.80
N GLU A 669 -19.00 -47.00 -4.15
CA GLU A 669 -18.85 -48.44 -4.42
C GLU A 669 -20.18 -49.19 -4.20
N GLU A 670 -20.90 -48.89 -3.12
CA GLU A 670 -22.23 -49.48 -2.88
C GLU A 670 -23.24 -49.09 -3.96
N ARG A 671 -23.28 -47.81 -4.37
CA ARG A 671 -24.14 -47.35 -5.47
C ARG A 671 -23.82 -48.07 -6.77
N SER A 672 -22.53 -48.20 -7.12
CA SER A 672 -22.08 -48.96 -8.29
C SER A 672 -22.45 -50.44 -8.22
N ARG A 673 -22.35 -51.05 -7.04
CA ARG A 673 -22.72 -52.46 -6.80
C ARG A 673 -24.23 -52.69 -6.90
N MET A 674 -25.04 -51.79 -6.36
CA MET A 674 -26.49 -51.84 -6.48
C MET A 674 -26.94 -51.68 -7.93
N GLU A 675 -26.29 -50.80 -8.70
CA GLU A 675 -26.59 -50.59 -10.11
C GLU A 675 -26.17 -51.81 -10.97
N MET A 676 -24.99 -52.38 -10.72
CA MET A 676 -24.58 -53.64 -11.39
C MET A 676 -25.55 -54.80 -11.07
N ARG A 677 -26.09 -54.90 -9.85
CA ARG A 677 -27.13 -55.90 -9.50
C ARG A 677 -28.46 -55.69 -10.24
N ARG A 678 -28.76 -54.47 -10.69
CA ARG A 678 -29.98 -54.17 -11.48
C ARG A 678 -29.82 -54.50 -12.97
N GLN A 679 -28.59 -54.58 -13.47
CA GLN A 679 -28.28 -54.77 -14.89
C GLN A 679 -28.05 -56.24 -15.28
N VAL A 680 -28.09 -57.18 -14.33
CA VAL A 680 -28.09 -58.62 -14.62
C VAL A 680 -29.51 -59.08 -15.00
N PRO A 681 -29.75 -59.61 -16.21
CA PRO A 681 -31.03 -60.22 -16.54
C PRO A 681 -31.17 -61.54 -15.75
N VAL A 682 -32.26 -61.70 -15.02
CA VAL A 682 -32.57 -62.97 -14.36
C VAL A 682 -32.99 -63.98 -15.43
N SER A 683 -32.04 -64.83 -15.82
CA SER A 683 -32.29 -66.02 -16.63
C SER A 683 -33.10 -67.03 -15.81
N TRP A 684 -34.41 -67.07 -16.04
CA TRP A 684 -35.29 -68.11 -15.52
C TRP A 684 -35.22 -69.35 -16.39
N ASP A 685 -34.21 -70.21 -16.21
CA ASP A 685 -34.28 -71.59 -16.67
C ASP A 685 -33.37 -72.53 -15.83
N SER A 686 -33.70 -73.82 -15.84
CA SER A 686 -33.10 -74.93 -15.06
C SER A 686 -33.39 -74.92 -13.55
N GLY A 687 -34.33 -75.77 -13.12
CA GLY A 687 -34.79 -75.89 -11.74
C GLY A 687 -33.93 -76.77 -10.83
N GLY A 688 -34.11 -76.59 -9.52
CA GLY A 688 -33.51 -77.43 -8.47
C GLY A 688 -33.93 -77.00 -7.06
N SER A 689 -34.65 -77.88 -6.35
CA SER A 689 -35.00 -77.88 -4.91
C SER A 689 -35.53 -76.58 -4.27
N ASP A 690 -36.80 -76.62 -3.88
CA ASP A 690 -37.49 -75.67 -3.00
C ASP A 690 -37.01 -75.85 -1.54
N GLU A 691 -36.06 -75.04 -1.07
CA GLU A 691 -35.66 -74.97 0.34
C GLU A 691 -35.53 -73.51 0.79
N ALA A 692 -36.39 -73.11 1.74
CA ALA A 692 -36.49 -71.72 2.20
C ALA A 692 -35.38 -71.36 3.20
N PRO A 693 -34.68 -70.21 3.04
CA PRO A 693 -33.62 -69.80 3.98
C PRO A 693 -34.18 -69.43 5.37
N PRO A 694 -33.44 -69.72 6.46
CA PRO A 694 -33.93 -69.58 7.82
C PRO A 694 -34.07 -68.11 8.26
N LYS A 695 -35.08 -67.84 9.10
CA LYS A 695 -35.37 -66.50 9.66
C LYS A 695 -34.23 -65.99 10.55
N PRO A 696 -33.81 -64.71 10.42
CA PRO A 696 -32.84 -64.11 11.34
C PRO A 696 -33.42 -63.92 12.75
N SER A 697 -32.62 -64.21 13.76
CA SER A 697 -32.99 -64.15 15.17
C SER A 697 -33.12 -62.70 15.67
N ARG A 698 -34.12 -62.47 16.53
CA ARG A 698 -34.43 -61.16 17.14
C ARG A 698 -33.47 -60.86 18.30
N PRO A 699 -32.71 -59.75 18.30
CA PRO A 699 -31.97 -59.31 19.48
C PRO A 699 -32.94 -58.92 20.60
N GLY A 700 -32.70 -59.44 21.81
CA GLY A 700 -33.53 -59.16 22.98
C GLY A 700 -33.21 -57.82 23.63
N TYR A 701 -34.23 -57.18 24.21
CA TYR A 701 -34.05 -56.15 25.22
C TYR A 701 -33.50 -56.75 26.52
N PRO A 702 -32.66 -56.01 27.25
CA PRO A 702 -32.90 -55.86 28.68
C PRO A 702 -32.85 -54.39 29.13
N SER A 703 -33.78 -54.05 30.02
CA SER A 703 -33.78 -52.86 30.89
C SER A 703 -33.78 -53.34 32.35
N PRO A 704 -33.73 -52.47 33.37
CA PRO A 704 -32.65 -51.53 33.68
C PRO A 704 -32.21 -51.65 35.17
N ARG A 705 -31.12 -50.95 35.55
CA ARG A 705 -30.75 -50.41 36.90
C ARG A 705 -29.30 -50.71 37.30
N SER A 706 -28.52 -49.65 37.55
CA SER A 706 -27.98 -49.32 38.88
C SER A 706 -27.33 -47.93 38.86
N SER A 707 -27.41 -47.22 39.98
CA SER A 707 -26.92 -45.85 40.18
C SER A 707 -25.59 -45.81 40.97
N GLU A 708 -25.04 -44.59 41.12
CA GLU A 708 -23.96 -44.14 42.03
C GLU A 708 -22.51 -44.13 41.50
N GLY A 709 -21.77 -43.10 41.91
CA GLY A 709 -20.36 -42.85 41.56
C GLY A 709 -19.97 -41.35 41.54
N PHE A 710 -19.51 -40.80 42.67
CA PHE A 710 -19.05 -39.40 42.84
C PHE A 710 -17.53 -39.26 42.58
N TYR A 711 -17.10 -38.14 41.97
CA TYR A 711 -15.85 -37.31 42.11
C TYR A 711 -14.51 -37.86 42.72
N PRO A 712 -13.35 -37.14 42.67
CA PRO A 712 -12.82 -36.12 41.73
C PRO A 712 -11.29 -36.25 41.36
N SER A 713 -10.82 -35.49 40.35
CA SER A 713 -9.47 -34.82 40.30
C SER A 713 -8.18 -35.70 40.22
N PRO A 714 -6.95 -35.17 39.93
CA PRO A 714 -6.47 -33.78 40.08
C PRO A 714 -5.69 -33.12 38.92
N GLN A 715 -5.46 -31.82 39.11
CA GLN A 715 -4.52 -30.98 38.37
C GLN A 715 -3.07 -31.27 38.81
N HIS A 716 -2.08 -30.91 37.98
CA HIS A 716 -0.77 -30.49 38.49
C HIS A 716 -0.22 -29.29 37.71
N MET A 717 0.34 -28.33 38.44
CA MET A 717 0.98 -27.13 37.89
C MET A 717 2.46 -27.39 37.55
N GLY A 718 2.97 -26.64 36.59
CA GLY A 718 4.41 -26.43 36.33
C GLY A 718 4.63 -24.99 35.88
N GLN A 719 5.59 -24.29 36.48
CA GLN A 719 5.73 -22.83 36.40
C GLN A 719 6.72 -22.33 35.35
N HIS A 720 6.46 -21.08 34.91
CA HIS A 720 7.37 -20.03 34.42
C HIS A 720 8.60 -20.37 33.55
N ASN A 721 8.69 -19.66 32.43
CA ASN A 721 9.83 -18.76 32.20
C ASN A 721 9.36 -17.45 31.55
N HIS A 722 9.93 -16.33 31.99
CA HIS A 722 9.82 -15.02 31.33
C HIS A 722 10.95 -14.88 30.31
N TYR A 723 10.72 -14.13 29.22
CA TYR A 723 11.47 -12.92 28.79
C TYR A 723 11.16 -12.58 27.32
N GLN A 724 11.26 -11.28 26.98
CA GLN A 724 11.23 -10.68 25.63
C GLN A 724 9.92 -10.70 24.82
N TRP A 725 9.70 -9.78 23.88
CA TRP A 725 9.65 -8.29 23.96
C TRP A 725 9.06 -7.78 22.62
N LEU A 726 8.50 -6.56 22.62
CA LEU A 726 8.27 -5.61 21.49
C LEU A 726 7.82 -6.15 20.12
N GLU A 727 6.61 -5.75 19.67
CA GLU A 727 6.42 -5.07 18.37
C GLU A 727 5.00 -4.47 18.27
N GLY A 728 4.86 -3.28 17.66
CA GLY A 728 3.60 -2.49 17.64
C GLY A 728 3.70 -1.07 18.22
N ILE A 729 4.92 -0.57 18.41
CA ILE A 729 5.27 0.52 19.34
C ILE A 729 4.50 1.83 19.10
N PHE A 730 4.15 2.18 17.86
CA PHE A 730 3.52 3.48 17.56
C PHE A 730 2.01 3.60 17.83
N CYS A 731 1.28 2.48 17.84
CA CYS A 731 -0.11 2.48 18.34
C CYS A 731 -0.14 2.12 19.83
N LEU A 732 0.86 1.36 20.31
CA LEU A 732 1.15 1.24 21.74
C LEU A 732 1.30 2.62 22.36
N GLN A 733 2.27 3.44 21.94
CA GLN A 733 2.66 4.67 22.65
C GLN A 733 1.46 5.55 23.01
N CYS A 734 0.50 5.83 22.10
CA CYS A 734 -0.71 6.58 22.44
C CYS A 734 -1.56 5.92 23.56
N VAL A 735 -1.69 4.59 23.56
CA VAL A 735 -2.55 3.85 24.49
C VAL A 735 -1.84 3.45 25.79
N THR A 736 -0.54 3.08 25.75
CA THR A 736 0.30 2.96 26.95
C THR A 736 0.47 4.32 27.64
N TYR A 737 0.46 5.42 26.88
CA TYR A 737 0.45 6.76 27.44
C TYR A 737 -0.88 7.09 28.15
N ILE A 738 -2.02 6.87 27.50
CA ILE A 738 -3.35 6.99 28.14
C ILE A 738 -3.41 6.13 29.42
N LYS A 739 -2.78 4.95 29.42
CA LYS A 739 -2.65 4.09 30.60
C LYS A 739 -1.82 4.74 31.72
N MET A 740 -0.67 5.35 31.41
CA MET A 740 0.20 6.01 32.40
C MET A 740 -0.48 7.18 33.12
N GLN A 741 -1.28 7.98 32.39
CA GLN A 741 -2.09 9.06 33.01
C GLN A 741 -3.19 8.53 33.95
N ILE A 742 -3.84 7.43 33.56
CA ILE A 742 -4.86 6.79 34.41
C ILE A 742 -4.23 6.21 35.69
N GLU A 743 -3.01 5.67 35.61
CA GLU A 743 -2.28 5.13 36.77
C GLU A 743 -1.95 6.24 37.78
N LEU A 744 -1.44 7.40 37.34
CA LEU A 744 -1.18 8.58 38.18
C LEU A 744 -2.45 9.15 38.87
N GLN A 745 -3.60 9.07 38.20
CA GLN A 745 -4.88 9.48 38.79
C GLN A 745 -5.44 8.46 39.79
N THR A 746 -5.16 7.15 39.63
CA THR A 746 -5.61 6.15 40.62
C THR A 746 -4.82 6.17 41.93
N ASP A 747 -3.51 6.46 41.89
CA ASP A 747 -2.72 6.59 43.12
C ASP A 747 -3.05 7.87 43.90
N SER A 748 -3.35 8.98 43.21
CA SER A 748 -3.83 10.20 43.89
C SER A 748 -5.20 10.01 44.54
N PHE A 749 -6.13 9.28 43.91
CA PHE A 749 -7.44 8.95 44.50
C PHE A 749 -7.38 7.98 45.70
N LEU A 750 -6.34 7.14 45.81
CA LEU A 750 -6.13 6.28 46.97
C LEU A 750 -5.54 7.01 48.18
N SER A 751 -5.04 8.24 48.00
CA SER A 751 -4.51 9.08 49.09
C SER A 751 -5.55 9.91 49.85
N SER A 752 -6.77 10.05 49.31
CA SER A 752 -7.78 10.98 49.86
C SER A 752 -9.22 10.42 49.81
N SER A 753 -9.58 9.53 50.73
CA SER A 753 -10.99 9.19 50.98
C SER A 753 -11.24 8.62 52.38
N GLU A 754 -11.70 9.47 53.30
CA GLU A 754 -12.51 9.05 54.44
C GLU A 754 -13.86 9.78 54.44
N HIS A 755 -14.92 8.99 54.67
CA HIS A 755 -16.29 9.38 55.07
C HIS A 755 -17.16 10.27 54.15
N ALA A 756 -18.20 9.66 53.54
CA ALA A 756 -19.61 9.81 54.00
C ALA A 756 -20.60 9.03 53.08
N ALA A 757 -21.79 8.69 53.58
CA ALA A 757 -22.81 7.89 52.88
C ALA A 757 -24.09 8.68 52.48
N PRO A 758 -24.87 8.25 51.47
CA PRO A 758 -26.03 9.00 50.94
C PRO A 758 -27.43 8.52 51.44
N PRO A 759 -28.46 9.39 51.41
CA PRO A 759 -29.86 9.07 51.78
C PRO A 759 -30.79 8.65 50.59
N LYS A 760 -32.09 8.38 50.88
CA LYS A 760 -33.05 7.65 49.99
C LYS A 760 -34.21 8.50 49.40
N LYS A 761 -34.63 8.15 48.16
CA LYS A 761 -35.96 8.17 47.45
C LYS A 761 -37.21 8.86 48.09
N PRO A 762 -38.17 9.47 47.32
CA PRO A 762 -39.30 8.73 46.65
C PRO A 762 -39.85 9.35 45.29
N PRO A 763 -41.14 9.28 44.85
CA PRO A 763 -41.54 8.46 43.67
C PRO A 763 -42.43 9.10 42.54
N ARG A 764 -42.92 8.23 41.62
CA ARG A 764 -43.66 8.41 40.32
C ARG A 764 -45.10 8.96 40.40
N PRO A 765 -45.71 9.47 39.30
CA PRO A 765 -46.41 8.68 38.24
C PRO A 765 -45.99 9.09 36.79
N GLY A 766 -46.58 8.71 35.64
CA GLY A 766 -47.78 7.92 35.25
C GLY A 766 -47.75 7.51 33.74
N ALA A 767 -48.90 7.19 33.10
CA ALA A 767 -49.06 6.91 31.64
C ALA A 767 -50.53 7.02 31.16
N PRO A 768 -50.82 7.00 29.83
CA PRO A 768 -51.94 6.14 29.33
C PRO A 768 -51.80 5.49 27.92
N SER A 769 -52.12 4.17 27.87
CA SER A 769 -52.86 3.33 26.87
C SER A 769 -52.78 3.45 25.32
N HIS A 770 -52.74 2.27 24.67
CA HIS A 770 -53.04 1.95 23.25
C HIS A 770 -54.56 1.85 22.92
N PRO A 771 -54.95 1.62 21.64
CA PRO A 771 -55.38 0.26 21.23
C PRO A 771 -54.91 -0.21 19.81
N ALA A 772 -55.28 -1.46 19.45
CA ALA A 772 -54.90 -2.22 18.23
C ALA A 772 -55.80 -1.89 16.99
N GLY A 773 -55.63 -2.42 15.76
CA GLY A 773 -54.78 -3.51 15.23
C GLY A 773 -55.02 -3.75 13.71
N VAL A 774 -55.19 -5.02 13.30
CA VAL A 774 -55.51 -5.57 11.93
C VAL A 774 -54.31 -6.08 11.09
N SER A 775 -54.55 -7.14 10.33
CA SER A 775 -53.59 -8.11 9.78
C SER A 775 -53.82 -8.45 8.30
N GLY A 776 -52.74 -8.68 7.56
CA GLY A 776 -52.69 -9.62 6.42
C GLY A 776 -52.73 -9.03 5.00
N LEU A 777 -51.74 -9.39 4.17
CA LEU A 777 -51.89 -10.17 2.93
C LEU A 777 -50.57 -10.22 2.12
N ASN A 778 -50.16 -11.41 1.67
CA ASN A 778 -49.23 -11.61 0.55
C ASN A 778 -50.01 -11.58 -0.77
N PRO A 779 -49.32 -11.45 -1.92
CA PRO A 779 -49.41 -12.56 -2.87
C PRO A 779 -48.07 -12.93 -3.54
N THR A 780 -48.04 -14.14 -4.12
CA THR A 780 -46.91 -14.77 -4.83
C THR A 780 -47.17 -14.90 -6.34
N ASP A 781 -46.06 -14.91 -7.11
CA ASP A 781 -45.82 -15.54 -8.41
C ASP A 781 -46.67 -15.24 -9.66
N SER A 782 -45.98 -14.80 -10.74
CA SER A 782 -46.14 -15.37 -12.09
C SER A 782 -44.96 -15.04 -13.03
N TYR A 783 -44.83 -15.86 -14.08
CA TYR A 783 -43.66 -16.00 -14.96
C TYR A 783 -43.68 -15.15 -16.24
N ASN A 784 -42.48 -14.90 -16.78
CA ASN A 784 -42.10 -14.73 -18.21
C ASN A 784 -42.96 -13.88 -19.17
N GLU A 785 -42.34 -12.85 -19.77
CA GLU A 785 -42.06 -12.88 -21.21
C GLU A 785 -40.85 -11.99 -21.60
N GLY A 786 -40.24 -12.25 -22.76
CA GLY A 786 -39.00 -11.60 -23.20
C GLY A 786 -39.24 -10.43 -24.15
N VAL A 787 -38.52 -9.31 -23.95
CA VAL A 787 -38.57 -8.14 -24.84
C VAL A 787 -37.28 -8.06 -25.67
N LYS A 788 -37.41 -8.18 -26.99
CA LYS A 788 -36.38 -7.75 -27.95
C LYS A 788 -36.30 -6.23 -27.93
N ILE A 789 -35.13 -5.68 -27.63
CA ILE A 789 -34.88 -4.24 -27.80
C ILE A 789 -34.47 -4.00 -29.26
N GLN A 790 -35.36 -3.38 -30.04
CA GLN A 790 -34.98 -2.67 -31.26
C GLN A 790 -34.30 -1.34 -30.89
N PRO A 791 -33.36 -0.83 -31.72
CA PRO A 791 -32.70 0.43 -31.43
C PRO A 791 -33.69 1.60 -31.55
N GLN A 792 -33.99 2.26 -30.44
CA GLN A 792 -34.58 3.60 -30.47
C GLN A 792 -33.47 4.61 -30.77
N GLU A 793 -33.68 5.47 -31.76
CA GLU A 793 -32.87 6.68 -31.94
C GLU A 793 -33.09 7.61 -30.75
N ILE A 794 -32.04 7.77 -29.93
CA ILE A 794 -32.01 8.77 -28.87
C ILE A 794 -31.37 10.02 -29.48
N ASN A 795 -32.18 10.98 -29.90
CA ASN A 795 -31.72 12.36 -30.08
C ASN A 795 -31.64 13.03 -28.69
N PRO A 796 -30.44 13.29 -28.13
CA PRO A 796 -30.34 14.05 -26.89
C PRO A 796 -30.74 15.52 -27.11
N PRO A 797 -31.34 16.19 -26.13
CA PRO A 797 -31.62 17.62 -26.22
C PRO A 797 -30.31 18.44 -26.24
N PRO A 798 -30.28 19.59 -26.93
CA PRO A 798 -29.05 20.34 -27.18
C PRO A 798 -28.47 20.95 -25.89
N THR A 799 -27.14 20.83 -25.73
CA THR A 799 -26.39 21.64 -24.77
C THR A 799 -26.29 23.09 -25.27
N ALA A 800 -26.87 24.00 -24.48
CA ALA A 800 -26.94 25.45 -24.66
C ALA A 800 -27.70 25.98 -25.91
N ASN A 801 -28.44 27.08 -25.72
CA ASN A 801 -29.06 27.86 -26.81
C ASN A 801 -27.98 28.69 -27.54
N LEU A 802 -27.17 28.01 -28.35
CA LEU A 802 -26.21 28.59 -29.28
C LEU A 802 -26.68 28.32 -30.71
N ASP A 803 -26.55 29.29 -31.61
CA ASP A 803 -26.79 29.06 -33.03
C ASP A 803 -25.69 28.13 -33.59
N ARG A 804 -26.09 26.93 -34.05
CA ARG A 804 -25.20 25.91 -34.58
C ARG A 804 -25.05 25.95 -36.11
N SER A 805 -25.74 26.88 -36.79
CA SER A 805 -25.90 26.89 -38.25
C SER A 805 -24.60 27.09 -39.05
N ASN A 806 -23.47 27.41 -38.40
CA ASN A 806 -22.13 27.50 -38.99
C ASN A 806 -21.02 27.05 -38.00
N ASP A 807 -21.35 26.21 -37.00
CA ASP A 807 -20.38 25.79 -35.97
C ASP A 807 -19.52 24.60 -36.45
N LYS A 808 -18.42 24.90 -37.14
CA LYS A 808 -17.47 23.87 -37.63
C LYS A 808 -16.96 22.91 -36.54
N VAL A 809 -16.88 23.34 -35.27
CA VAL A 809 -16.45 22.45 -34.19
C VAL A 809 -17.56 21.44 -33.89
N TYR A 810 -18.80 21.90 -33.77
CA TYR A 810 -19.98 21.05 -33.62
C TYR A 810 -20.17 20.07 -34.80
N GLU A 811 -19.96 20.53 -36.03
CA GLU A 811 -20.02 19.68 -37.23
C GLU A 811 -18.99 18.55 -37.18
N ASN A 812 -17.73 18.85 -36.82
CA ASN A 812 -16.66 17.86 -36.75
C ASN A 812 -16.80 16.90 -35.55
N VAL A 813 -17.29 17.37 -34.40
CA VAL A 813 -17.65 16.48 -33.27
C VAL A 813 -18.79 15.55 -33.68
N THR A 814 -19.80 16.07 -34.37
CA THR A 814 -20.90 15.26 -34.93
C THR A 814 -20.38 14.25 -35.98
N GLY A 815 -19.40 14.63 -36.81
CA GLY A 815 -18.72 13.74 -37.75
C GLY A 815 -17.96 12.60 -37.08
N LEU A 816 -17.21 12.89 -36.00
CA LEU A 816 -16.50 11.89 -35.21
C LEU A 816 -17.46 10.93 -34.48
N VAL A 817 -18.54 11.45 -33.91
CA VAL A 817 -19.60 10.62 -33.29
C VAL A 817 -20.27 9.73 -34.34
N LYS A 818 -20.56 10.23 -35.54
CA LYS A 818 -21.09 9.43 -36.67
C LYS A 818 -20.12 8.31 -37.07
N ALA A 819 -18.82 8.60 -37.21
CA ALA A 819 -17.81 7.59 -37.52
C ALA A 819 -17.73 6.48 -36.46
N VAL A 820 -17.86 6.81 -35.17
CA VAL A 820 -17.91 5.83 -34.07
C VAL A 820 -19.20 5.00 -34.11
N ILE A 821 -20.35 5.60 -34.39
CA ILE A 821 -21.63 4.88 -34.56
C ILE A 821 -21.57 3.93 -35.77
N GLU A 822 -20.98 4.37 -36.88
CA GLU A 822 -20.81 3.56 -38.09
C GLU A 822 -19.81 2.40 -37.89
N MET A 823 -18.72 2.63 -37.16
CA MET A 823 -17.84 1.56 -36.68
C MET A 823 -18.61 0.56 -35.81
N SER A 824 -19.47 1.07 -34.91
CA SER A 824 -20.24 0.25 -33.97
C SER A 824 -21.31 -0.63 -34.65
N SER A 825 -21.89 -0.18 -35.77
CA SER A 825 -22.81 -1.00 -36.58
C SER A 825 -22.07 -2.01 -37.46
N LYS A 826 -20.92 -1.65 -38.04
CA LYS A 826 -20.15 -2.52 -38.94
C LYS A 826 -19.33 -3.61 -38.24
N ILE A 827 -18.84 -3.40 -37.03
CA ILE A 827 -17.96 -4.34 -36.29
C ILE A 827 -18.60 -5.73 -36.01
N GLN A 828 -19.93 -5.81 -35.96
CA GLN A 828 -20.68 -7.03 -35.64
C GLN A 828 -20.53 -8.08 -36.75
N PRO A 829 -20.86 -7.79 -38.03
CA PRO A 829 -20.58 -8.70 -39.15
C PRO A 829 -19.13 -8.69 -39.67
N ALA A 830 -18.34 -7.63 -39.41
CA ALA A 830 -17.09 -7.42 -40.14
C ALA A 830 -15.93 -8.40 -39.81
N PRO A 831 -15.16 -8.81 -40.84
CA PRO A 831 -13.92 -9.58 -40.71
C PRO A 831 -12.72 -8.69 -40.29
N PRO A 832 -11.61 -9.27 -39.78
CA PRO A 832 -10.48 -8.51 -39.21
C PRO A 832 -9.79 -7.51 -40.14
N GLU A 833 -9.89 -7.70 -41.46
CA GLU A 833 -9.33 -6.83 -42.49
C GLU A 833 -10.03 -5.46 -42.52
N GLU A 834 -11.31 -5.39 -42.13
CA GLU A 834 -12.10 -4.15 -42.13
C GLU A 834 -11.88 -3.29 -40.86
N TYR A 835 -11.28 -3.82 -39.79
CA TYR A 835 -11.08 -3.05 -38.55
C TYR A 835 -10.11 -1.88 -38.72
N VAL A 836 -9.09 -2.05 -39.57
CA VAL A 836 -8.12 -0.98 -39.88
C VAL A 836 -8.77 0.16 -40.66
N PRO A 837 -9.54 -0.07 -41.74
CA PRO A 837 -10.40 0.95 -42.34
C PRO A 837 -11.30 1.69 -41.34
N MET A 838 -12.03 0.98 -40.47
CA MET A 838 -12.94 1.62 -39.51
C MET A 838 -12.23 2.57 -38.53
N VAL A 839 -11.12 2.12 -37.93
CA VAL A 839 -10.34 2.96 -37.00
C VAL A 839 -9.64 4.11 -37.74
N LYS A 840 -9.30 3.93 -39.02
CA LYS A 840 -8.75 4.99 -39.87
C LYS A 840 -9.76 6.11 -40.15
N GLU A 841 -11.03 5.78 -40.39
CA GLU A 841 -12.09 6.79 -40.55
C GLU A 841 -12.33 7.59 -39.26
N VAL A 842 -12.35 6.90 -38.10
CA VAL A 842 -12.43 7.56 -36.77
C VAL A 842 -11.22 8.47 -36.54
N GLY A 843 -10.00 8.02 -36.87
CA GLY A 843 -8.79 8.83 -36.78
C GLY A 843 -8.74 10.01 -37.76
N LEU A 844 -9.38 9.90 -38.93
CA LEU A 844 -9.52 10.98 -39.90
C LEU A 844 -10.49 12.05 -39.38
N ALA A 845 -11.66 11.64 -38.86
CA ALA A 845 -12.63 12.55 -38.25
C ALA A 845 -12.04 13.29 -37.04
N LEU A 846 -11.27 12.61 -36.19
CA LEU A 846 -10.56 13.26 -35.08
C LEU A 846 -9.52 14.27 -35.57
N ARG A 847 -8.76 13.96 -36.64
CA ARG A 847 -7.78 14.90 -37.21
C ARG A 847 -8.45 16.19 -37.71
N THR A 848 -9.59 16.07 -38.40
CA THR A 848 -10.35 17.24 -38.87
C THR A 848 -10.91 18.06 -37.71
N LEU A 849 -11.38 17.39 -36.65
CA LEU A 849 -11.80 18.05 -35.40
C LEU A 849 -10.64 18.83 -34.76
N LEU A 850 -9.49 18.19 -34.53
CA LEU A 850 -8.34 18.84 -33.89
C LEU A 850 -7.86 20.05 -34.68
N ALA A 851 -7.72 19.93 -36.01
CA ALA A 851 -7.34 21.07 -36.87
C ALA A 851 -8.33 22.25 -36.79
N THR A 852 -9.63 21.95 -36.74
CA THR A 852 -10.69 22.98 -36.58
C THR A 852 -10.64 23.64 -35.20
N VAL A 853 -10.24 22.89 -34.17
CA VAL A 853 -10.05 23.41 -32.81
C VAL A 853 -8.80 24.28 -32.73
N ASP A 854 -7.71 23.90 -33.41
CA ASP A 854 -6.49 24.71 -33.53
C ASP A 854 -6.77 26.05 -34.26
N GLU A 855 -7.63 26.06 -35.29
CA GLU A 855 -8.15 27.30 -35.91
C GLU A 855 -9.03 28.13 -34.96
N THR A 856 -9.67 27.49 -33.97
CA THR A 856 -10.62 28.15 -33.05
C THR A 856 -9.95 28.69 -31.77
N ILE A 857 -8.89 28.04 -31.26
CA ILE A 857 -8.18 28.44 -30.03
C ILE A 857 -7.79 29.94 -30.03
N PRO A 858 -7.19 30.52 -31.10
CA PRO A 858 -6.82 31.93 -31.13
C PRO A 858 -7.98 32.93 -31.00
N LEU A 859 -9.22 32.47 -31.24
CA LEU A 859 -10.44 33.28 -31.14
C LEU A 859 -11.06 33.23 -29.73
N LEU A 860 -10.56 32.36 -28.86
CA LEU A 860 -11.05 32.16 -27.49
C LEU A 860 -10.15 32.84 -26.44
N PRO A 861 -10.64 33.13 -25.22
CA PRO A 861 -9.85 33.79 -24.19
C PRO A 861 -8.65 32.95 -23.74
N ALA A 862 -7.48 33.58 -23.61
CA ALA A 862 -6.21 32.91 -23.28
C ALA A 862 -6.25 32.02 -22.02
N HIS A 863 -7.10 32.34 -21.04
CA HIS A 863 -7.26 31.51 -19.84
C HIS A 863 -7.92 30.15 -20.09
N THR A 864 -8.63 29.97 -21.21
CA THR A 864 -9.28 28.71 -21.61
C THR A 864 -8.40 27.81 -22.48
N HIS A 865 -7.31 28.35 -23.05
CA HIS A 865 -6.43 27.61 -23.97
C HIS A 865 -5.87 26.33 -23.34
N ARG A 866 -5.41 26.42 -22.08
CA ARG A 866 -4.85 25.28 -21.33
C ARG A 866 -5.88 24.15 -21.12
N GLU A 867 -7.15 24.47 -20.91
CA GLU A 867 -8.22 23.46 -20.73
C GLU A 867 -8.50 22.73 -22.05
N ILE A 868 -8.53 23.48 -23.17
CA ILE A 868 -8.72 22.95 -24.52
C ILE A 868 -7.53 22.07 -24.94
N GLU A 869 -6.29 22.51 -24.70
CA GLU A 869 -5.08 21.72 -24.97
C GLU A 869 -5.05 20.40 -24.19
N MET A 870 -5.51 20.39 -22.93
CA MET A 870 -5.61 19.15 -22.13
C MET A 870 -6.64 18.19 -22.72
N ALA A 871 -7.79 18.69 -23.17
CA ALA A 871 -8.81 17.88 -23.85
C ALA A 871 -8.33 17.36 -25.22
N GLN A 872 -7.57 18.16 -26.00
CA GLN A 872 -6.92 17.69 -27.23
C GLN A 872 -5.89 16.58 -26.95
N LYS A 873 -5.10 16.69 -25.87
CA LYS A 873 -4.15 15.63 -25.45
C LYS A 873 -4.88 14.35 -25.02
N LEU A 874 -6.01 14.45 -24.33
CA LEU A 874 -6.85 13.31 -23.96
C LEU A 874 -7.33 12.55 -25.21
N LEU A 875 -7.92 13.24 -26.19
CA LEU A 875 -8.40 12.61 -27.43
C LEU A 875 -7.29 11.89 -28.23
N ASN A 876 -6.07 12.41 -28.23
CA ASN A 876 -4.93 11.72 -28.84
C ASN A 876 -4.56 10.43 -28.08
N SER A 877 -4.69 10.43 -26.74
CA SER A 877 -4.54 9.22 -25.91
C SER A 877 -5.64 8.20 -26.18
N ASP A 878 -6.89 8.64 -26.33
CA ASP A 878 -8.03 7.75 -26.58
C ASP A 878 -7.95 7.10 -27.98
N LEU A 879 -7.48 7.84 -29.00
CA LEU A 879 -7.20 7.25 -30.30
C LEU A 879 -6.06 6.22 -30.23
N ALA A 880 -5.01 6.48 -29.44
CA ALA A 880 -3.93 5.51 -29.24
C ALA A 880 -4.44 4.23 -28.55
N GLU A 881 -5.32 4.36 -27.55
CA GLU A 881 -5.94 3.22 -26.88
C GLU A 881 -6.90 2.45 -27.81
N LEU A 882 -7.69 3.15 -28.65
CA LEU A 882 -8.51 2.53 -29.69
C LEU A 882 -7.67 1.70 -30.68
N ILE A 883 -6.55 2.25 -31.14
CA ILE A 883 -5.59 1.54 -32.01
C ILE A 883 -5.01 0.30 -31.29
N ASN A 884 -4.71 0.40 -30.00
CA ASN A 884 -4.24 -0.75 -29.21
C ASN A 884 -5.32 -1.83 -29.07
N LYS A 885 -6.58 -1.46 -28.76
CA LYS A 885 -7.69 -2.42 -28.72
C LYS A 885 -7.97 -3.06 -30.07
N MET A 886 -7.80 -2.33 -31.17
CA MET A 886 -7.89 -2.86 -32.53
C MET A 886 -6.82 -3.91 -32.82
N LYS A 887 -5.55 -3.62 -32.50
CA LYS A 887 -4.45 -4.59 -32.66
C LYS A 887 -4.72 -5.88 -31.87
N LEU A 888 -5.21 -5.76 -30.63
CA LEU A 888 -5.62 -6.91 -29.82
C LEU A 888 -6.80 -7.67 -30.46
N ALA A 889 -7.83 -6.98 -30.97
CA ALA A 889 -8.96 -7.61 -31.65
C ALA A 889 -8.58 -8.35 -32.93
N GLN A 890 -7.54 -7.89 -33.65
CA GLN A 890 -6.95 -8.62 -34.78
C GLN A 890 -6.10 -9.81 -34.33
N GLN A 891 -5.23 -9.63 -33.32
CA GLN A 891 -4.34 -10.68 -32.80
C GLN A 891 -5.11 -11.89 -32.24
N TYR A 892 -6.22 -11.65 -31.54
CA TYR A 892 -6.98 -12.68 -30.83
C TYR A 892 -8.22 -13.19 -31.61
N ILE A 893 -8.30 -12.92 -32.92
CA ILE A 893 -9.47 -13.20 -33.76
C ILE A 893 -9.87 -14.69 -33.80
N MET A 894 -8.91 -15.63 -33.72
CA MET A 894 -9.13 -17.08 -33.72
C MET A 894 -9.32 -17.70 -32.32
N THR A 895 -9.59 -16.88 -31.29
CA THR A 895 -9.72 -17.33 -29.90
C THR A 895 -11.15 -17.17 -29.38
N SER A 896 -11.48 -17.88 -28.30
CA SER A 896 -12.75 -17.71 -27.57
C SER A 896 -12.95 -16.30 -26.99
N LEU A 897 -11.90 -15.46 -26.97
CA LEU A 897 -11.93 -14.08 -26.49
C LEU A 897 -12.25 -13.05 -27.59
N GLN A 898 -12.48 -13.47 -28.84
CA GLN A 898 -12.78 -12.57 -29.96
C GLN A 898 -13.91 -11.57 -29.64
N GLN A 899 -14.99 -12.04 -29.00
CA GLN A 899 -16.11 -11.17 -28.60
C GLN A 899 -15.71 -10.14 -27.52
N ASP A 900 -14.87 -10.53 -26.56
CA ASP A 900 -14.39 -9.64 -25.50
C ASP A 900 -13.44 -8.55 -26.04
N TYR A 901 -12.56 -8.88 -26.99
CA TYR A 901 -11.70 -7.88 -27.62
C TYR A 901 -12.47 -6.96 -28.59
N LYS A 902 -13.46 -7.46 -29.34
CA LYS A 902 -14.41 -6.60 -30.08
C LYS A 902 -15.13 -5.62 -29.15
N LYS A 903 -15.59 -6.09 -27.99
CA LYS A 903 -16.25 -5.27 -26.96
C LYS A 903 -15.31 -4.23 -26.33
N GLN A 904 -14.03 -4.56 -26.13
CA GLN A 904 -13.02 -3.59 -25.68
C GLN A 904 -12.76 -2.51 -26.74
N MET A 905 -12.67 -2.89 -28.02
CA MET A 905 -12.52 -1.92 -29.12
C MET A 905 -13.71 -0.95 -29.21
N LEU A 906 -14.95 -1.46 -29.08
CA LEU A 906 -16.15 -0.62 -28.96
C LEU A 906 -16.11 0.32 -27.75
N THR A 907 -15.61 -0.16 -26.62
CA THR A 907 -15.54 0.63 -25.38
C THR A 907 -14.56 1.80 -25.53
N ALA A 908 -13.41 1.59 -26.16
CA ALA A 908 -12.46 2.65 -26.49
C ALA A 908 -13.02 3.66 -27.51
N ALA A 909 -13.74 3.18 -28.54
CA ALA A 909 -14.37 4.06 -29.52
C ALA A 909 -15.48 4.94 -28.90
N HIS A 910 -16.28 4.39 -27.98
CA HIS A 910 -17.28 5.16 -27.24
C HIS A 910 -16.67 6.17 -26.27
N ALA A 911 -15.54 5.86 -25.62
CA ALA A 911 -14.82 6.82 -24.78
C ALA A 911 -14.39 8.05 -25.60
N LEU A 912 -13.70 7.81 -26.74
CA LEU A 912 -13.30 8.87 -27.66
C LEU A 912 -14.47 9.76 -28.12
N ALA A 913 -15.65 9.19 -28.35
CA ALA A 913 -16.84 9.96 -28.71
C ALA A 913 -17.42 10.80 -27.55
N VAL A 914 -17.33 10.30 -26.31
CA VAL A 914 -17.71 11.05 -25.09
C VAL A 914 -16.74 12.20 -24.85
N ASP A 915 -15.44 11.96 -24.95
CA ASP A 915 -14.45 13.01 -24.71
C ASP A 915 -14.41 14.06 -25.84
N ALA A 916 -14.80 13.70 -27.07
CA ALA A 916 -15.01 14.66 -28.15
C ALA A 916 -16.20 15.59 -27.87
N LYS A 917 -17.25 15.07 -27.21
CA LYS A 917 -18.34 15.90 -26.69
C LYS A 917 -17.89 16.77 -25.51
N ASN A 918 -17.07 16.23 -24.59
CA ASN A 918 -16.53 17.02 -23.48
C ASN A 918 -15.69 18.21 -24.00
N LEU A 919 -14.91 18.02 -25.07
CA LEU A 919 -14.19 19.11 -25.76
C LEU A 919 -15.13 20.19 -26.30
N LEU A 920 -16.25 19.79 -26.94
CA LEU A 920 -17.28 20.73 -27.40
C LEU A 920 -17.89 21.53 -26.24
N ASP A 921 -18.27 20.85 -25.15
CA ASP A 921 -18.87 21.48 -23.98
C ASP A 921 -17.89 22.47 -23.29
N VAL A 922 -16.57 22.22 -23.31
CA VAL A 922 -15.52 23.17 -22.86
C VAL A 922 -15.42 24.38 -23.80
N ILE A 923 -15.43 24.16 -25.11
CA ILE A 923 -15.38 25.25 -26.11
C ILE A 923 -16.63 26.12 -26.05
N ASP A 924 -17.82 25.53 -25.84
CA ASP A 924 -19.07 26.27 -25.67
C ASP A 924 -19.11 27.07 -24.36
N GLN A 925 -18.54 26.55 -23.27
CA GLN A 925 -18.34 27.34 -22.05
C GLN A 925 -17.41 28.53 -22.27
N ALA A 926 -16.35 28.38 -23.06
CA ALA A 926 -15.46 29.49 -23.43
C ALA A 926 -16.21 30.55 -24.27
N ARG A 927 -17.00 30.13 -25.27
CA ARG A 927 -17.85 31.00 -26.11
C ARG A 927 -18.91 31.75 -25.29
N LEU A 928 -19.58 31.08 -24.35
CA LEU A 928 -20.58 31.68 -23.47
C LEU A 928 -19.97 32.73 -22.52
N LYS A 929 -18.74 32.51 -22.02
CA LYS A 929 -18.00 33.51 -21.24
C LYS A 929 -17.69 34.78 -22.04
N MET A 930 -17.44 34.67 -23.35
CA MET A 930 -17.28 35.84 -24.24
C MET A 930 -18.59 36.61 -24.43
N LEU A 931 -19.70 35.90 -24.69
CA LEU A 931 -21.03 36.53 -24.86
C LEU A 931 -21.50 37.25 -23.58
N GLY A 932 -21.15 36.71 -22.40
CA GLY A 932 -21.43 37.35 -21.10
C GLY A 932 -20.66 38.66 -20.85
N GLN A 933 -19.55 38.91 -21.55
CA GLN A 933 -18.78 40.15 -21.47
C GLN A 933 -19.26 41.22 -22.47
N ALA A 934 -20.15 40.87 -23.41
CA ALA A 934 -20.63 41.75 -24.47
C ALA A 934 -21.91 42.54 -24.12
N ARG A 935 -22.09 42.91 -22.84
CA ARG A 935 -23.07 43.94 -22.43
C ARG A 935 -22.32 45.19 -21.96
N PRO A 936 -22.29 46.29 -22.73
CA PRO A 936 -21.93 47.59 -22.19
C PRO A 936 -23.01 48.08 -21.21
N HIS A 937 -22.67 49.12 -20.44
CA HIS A 937 -23.56 49.84 -19.53
C HIS A 937 -24.81 50.40 -20.21
#